data_AF-A0A672MIH1-F1
#
_entry.id   AF-A0A672MIH1-F1
#
_cell.length_a   1.000
_cell.length_b   1.000
_cell.length_c   1.000
_cell.angle_alpha   90.00
_cell.angle_beta   90.00
_cell.angle_gamma   90.00
#
_symmetry.space_group_name_H-M   'P 1'
#
loop_
_entity.id
_entity.type
_entity.pdbx_description
1 polymer ?
#
loop_
_entity_poly.entity_id
_entity_poly.type
_entity_poly.pdbx_seq_one_letter_code
_entity_poly.pdbx_strand_id
1 'polypeptide(L)'
;MYSQETVVRLAALQEELDFKNKECTELQTHTAELTADFKATCTQYESRISQTQEELEEARRQWMAAAEGLKDSHQTSLTESQQETENLQREIQRLNRQYEDDVRFLEEQLEVNAADFERERERLLLLQEELSEQLALKEGFLQDVQEEEEDTNRAGPPKQSPSAKTSDDSSHEASVLKLALEDLQSRNMMLQEELVFLRNVKRELESELKQVREEFTVEKEELEFRIDELQMNRGEEKCGISEESHSDGLKQTCWSHTAASLQALQEKLQSVFQERDRLLEHCRNAEEASEPAAEGLEMSFEDLRNKNEEILVSLQHEEALVLEFKEMLKFTRSESEHELTQASNLENQLSSVTEEKDERIKTLEEDVSALQARQDECGDTIKLLRSQISSLSEERDGLQRDMEANQEHLSGLQCHITEILQQSFSETEVDGSSDISALIDRLWTAAQEEKAVLRQQLEERVEHITAELQARIHDLLREKDLLKASLGDVLLDTEGLQKDLREMQAMNEKLRAENHNLLAQVTDLSRGLEEKGKESLDETDAQVQEASELQQALADRDTLISQLGEEVTHLQVSCVCDAEMLKKESKDKDERMNKIKAVAVKAKKELDISKKEVVSLREEADQLKAERDTLSRSMKDIIHGAEDYKNLMVDYDKQAELLDLEREKLEQASKHSEDLTKRLHNAVQQHELLSSERQDLTARIETLQSNATQLESQILETQKLKCGLERELEAERLLREQKSKEHQSAVREVEELQAQLSRHKHQLQQTAQELEQLRKDAQQSTLMDMEMADYEKLVKELNHKLCEKDKQMEEHEMHIQTQKEREQRLMEEIESLKLLLDQTEDKASRMKQLLVKTKKDLADAKQKEAAQVISQSALRGDLEAHQQQLEELKADLAATVSEFESYKVRVHNVLKQQKHKSSAQSDGDAFKQEREHMEAVVEQLRSRLQETQQSLQSSTSELQQLQVEHDTLLERHNRILQESVSKEAELRERLLSLQSESVALKSEHGQCAAQLSAQSEALRSSFREQTRHLQDEHCSTVETLQQQISRLEAQLFQLQKEPSSTGTVHVQHSRKSHVDRRPADVPQLDLQGMAREEGEGMETTETESLSSSGTPLPSLEQLLTSADLKHEPVVWHTEPSKEELTQKLSTAARSVEHLNSLLHETEATNAVLMEQITLLKSEVRRLERNQEREKSVANLEYLKNVLLQFIFLRSGSERQALLPVIHTMLQLSPEEKSKLAAIAQGVLLL
;
A
#
# COMPACT_ATOMS: atom_id res chain seq x y z
N MET A 1 -38.20 -124.83 -31.35
CA MET A 1 -37.20 -124.06 -30.56
C MET A 1 -36.70 -122.87 -31.36
N TYR A 2 -35.85 -123.02 -32.39
CA TYR A 2 -35.30 -121.91 -33.19
C TYR A 2 -36.27 -120.75 -33.53
N SER A 3 -37.47 -121.04 -34.04
CA SER A 3 -38.46 -119.98 -34.41
C SER A 3 -39.01 -119.16 -33.25
N GLN A 4 -38.94 -119.66 -32.01
CA GLN A 4 -39.47 -118.98 -30.82
C GLN A 4 -38.39 -118.07 -30.22
N GLU A 5 -37.14 -118.53 -30.28
CA GLU A 5 -35.94 -117.81 -29.88
C GLU A 5 -35.69 -116.58 -30.78
N THR A 6 -35.95 -116.68 -32.08
CA THR A 6 -35.88 -115.52 -33.01
C THR A 6 -36.95 -114.47 -32.73
N VAL A 7 -38.18 -114.86 -32.34
CA VAL A 7 -39.26 -113.91 -32.04
C VAL A 7 -38.99 -113.16 -30.74
N VAL A 8 -38.52 -113.87 -29.69
CA VAL A 8 -38.09 -113.24 -28.44
C VAL A 8 -36.93 -112.27 -28.67
N ARG A 9 -35.96 -112.62 -29.53
CA ARG A 9 -34.83 -111.76 -29.86
C ARG A 9 -35.23 -110.52 -30.68
N LEU A 10 -36.22 -110.64 -31.58
CA LEU A 10 -36.77 -109.49 -32.30
C LEU A 10 -37.60 -108.57 -31.39
N ALA A 11 -38.38 -109.12 -30.46
CA ALA A 11 -39.12 -108.33 -29.48
C ALA A 11 -38.17 -107.55 -28.56
N ALA A 12 -37.08 -108.18 -28.07
CA ALA A 12 -36.06 -107.50 -27.27
C ALA A 12 -35.34 -106.38 -28.05
N LEU A 13 -35.01 -106.61 -29.33
CA LEU A 13 -34.44 -105.57 -30.20
C LEU A 13 -35.42 -104.42 -30.48
N GLN A 14 -36.73 -104.70 -30.54
CA GLN A 14 -37.75 -103.67 -30.70
C GLN A 14 -37.89 -102.83 -29.42
N GLU A 15 -37.92 -103.45 -28.24
CA GLU A 15 -37.91 -102.73 -26.95
C GLU A 15 -36.62 -101.90 -26.77
N GLU A 16 -35.46 -102.42 -27.19
CA GLU A 16 -34.19 -101.70 -27.16
C GLU A 16 -34.18 -100.51 -28.14
N LEU A 17 -34.76 -100.66 -29.33
CA LEU A 17 -34.92 -99.58 -30.31
C LEU A 17 -35.90 -98.52 -29.82
N ASP A 18 -37.04 -98.91 -29.24
CA ASP A 18 -38.04 -97.99 -28.71
C ASP A 18 -37.51 -97.25 -27.47
N PHE A 19 -36.72 -97.91 -26.62
CA PHE A 19 -35.97 -97.26 -25.53
C PHE A 19 -34.95 -96.25 -26.08
N LYS A 20 -34.15 -96.62 -27.09
CA LYS A 20 -33.16 -95.71 -27.71
C LYS A 20 -33.81 -94.54 -28.44
N ASN A 21 -34.97 -94.74 -29.07
CA ASN A 21 -35.75 -93.64 -29.65
C ASN A 21 -36.27 -92.69 -28.56
N LYS A 22 -36.74 -93.22 -27.42
CA LYS A 22 -37.20 -92.41 -26.28
C LYS A 22 -36.05 -91.59 -25.67
N GLU A 23 -34.90 -92.22 -25.43
CA GLU A 23 -33.66 -91.56 -24.98
C GLU A 23 -33.20 -90.48 -25.99
N CYS A 24 -33.31 -90.74 -27.29
CA CYS A 24 -33.02 -89.75 -28.33
C CYS A 24 -34.01 -88.56 -28.30
N THR A 25 -35.30 -88.80 -28.07
CA THR A 25 -36.29 -87.71 -27.94
C THR A 25 -36.10 -86.90 -26.66
N GLU A 26 -35.72 -87.53 -25.54
CA GLU A 26 -35.44 -86.86 -24.27
C GLU A 26 -34.16 -86.00 -24.36
N LEU A 27 -33.13 -86.49 -25.05
CA LEU A 27 -31.94 -85.71 -25.41
C LEU A 27 -32.29 -84.53 -26.35
N GLN A 28 -33.15 -84.75 -27.35
CA GLN A 28 -33.61 -83.67 -28.23
C GLN A 28 -34.38 -82.58 -27.46
N THR A 29 -35.28 -82.95 -26.55
CA THR A 29 -35.98 -81.96 -25.71
C THR A 29 -35.02 -81.18 -24.82
N HIS A 30 -34.08 -81.84 -24.13
CA HIS A 30 -33.09 -81.13 -23.32
C HIS A 30 -32.15 -80.24 -24.14
N THR A 31 -31.73 -80.64 -25.34
CA THR A 31 -30.95 -79.75 -26.23
C THR A 31 -31.78 -78.55 -26.71
N ALA A 32 -33.08 -78.71 -26.95
CA ALA A 32 -33.97 -77.61 -27.31
C ALA A 32 -34.19 -76.63 -26.14
N GLU A 33 -34.38 -77.14 -24.92
CA GLU A 33 -34.47 -76.36 -23.68
C GLU A 33 -33.18 -75.56 -23.42
N LEU A 34 -32.01 -76.22 -23.43
CA LEU A 34 -30.70 -75.57 -23.31
C LEU A 34 -30.48 -74.51 -24.40
N THR A 35 -30.93 -74.75 -25.64
CA THR A 35 -30.82 -73.78 -26.72
C THR A 35 -31.77 -72.59 -26.53
N ALA A 36 -32.95 -72.79 -25.91
CA ALA A 36 -33.88 -71.73 -25.58
C ALA A 36 -33.37 -70.86 -24.43
N ASP A 37 -32.86 -71.48 -23.37
CA ASP A 37 -32.26 -70.79 -22.21
C ASP A 37 -30.98 -70.02 -22.63
N PHE A 38 -30.15 -70.61 -23.50
CA PHE A 38 -29.00 -69.91 -24.08
C PHE A 38 -29.41 -68.69 -24.90
N LYS A 39 -30.48 -68.78 -25.70
CA LYS A 39 -31.01 -67.63 -26.46
C LYS A 39 -31.62 -66.57 -25.54
N ALA A 40 -32.35 -66.96 -24.50
CA ALA A 40 -32.95 -66.03 -23.53
C ALA A 40 -31.89 -65.30 -22.69
N THR A 41 -30.78 -65.97 -22.36
CA THR A 41 -29.63 -65.32 -21.71
C THR A 41 -28.87 -64.41 -22.67
N CYS A 42 -28.65 -64.81 -23.93
CA CYS A 42 -28.07 -63.94 -24.95
C CYS A 42 -28.89 -62.65 -25.12
N THR A 43 -30.21 -62.72 -25.29
CA THR A 43 -31.05 -61.51 -25.46
C THR A 43 -31.12 -60.65 -24.20
N GLN A 44 -31.00 -61.22 -22.99
CA GLN A 44 -30.80 -60.43 -21.77
C GLN A 44 -29.45 -59.69 -21.75
N TYR A 45 -28.37 -60.33 -22.20
CA TYR A 45 -27.07 -59.67 -22.28
C TYR A 45 -27.03 -58.61 -23.39
N GLU A 46 -27.61 -58.87 -24.57
CA GLU A 46 -27.77 -57.89 -25.64
C GLU A 46 -28.56 -56.66 -25.16
N SER A 47 -29.68 -56.87 -24.47
CA SER A 47 -30.49 -55.79 -23.88
C SER A 47 -29.70 -54.96 -22.86
N ARG A 48 -28.97 -55.62 -21.96
CA ARG A 48 -28.08 -54.93 -20.99
C ARG A 48 -26.95 -54.16 -21.68
N ILE A 49 -26.36 -54.71 -22.74
CA ILE A 49 -25.33 -54.03 -23.53
C ILE A 49 -25.90 -52.76 -24.16
N SER A 50 -27.05 -52.84 -24.84
CA SER A 50 -27.72 -51.66 -25.41
C SER A 50 -28.07 -50.62 -24.35
N GLN A 51 -28.61 -51.03 -23.19
CA GLN A 51 -28.91 -50.10 -22.10
C GLN A 51 -27.65 -49.40 -21.58
N THR A 52 -26.56 -50.13 -21.33
CA THR A 52 -25.30 -49.52 -20.90
C THR A 52 -24.64 -48.65 -21.99
N GLN A 53 -24.89 -48.91 -23.27
CA GLN A 53 -24.46 -48.05 -24.37
C GLN A 53 -25.26 -46.73 -24.38
N GLU A 54 -26.57 -46.78 -24.17
CA GLU A 54 -27.42 -45.59 -24.08
C GLU A 54 -27.06 -44.72 -22.87
N GLU A 55 -26.84 -45.33 -21.69
CA GLU A 55 -26.34 -44.65 -20.49
C GLU A 55 -24.95 -44.01 -20.71
N LEU A 56 -24.05 -44.67 -21.45
CA LEU A 56 -22.74 -44.12 -21.82
C LEU A 56 -22.85 -42.95 -22.81
N GLU A 57 -23.78 -43.01 -23.78
CA GLU A 57 -24.06 -41.90 -24.69
C GLU A 57 -24.65 -40.70 -23.98
N GLU A 58 -25.57 -40.91 -23.04
CA GLU A 58 -26.15 -39.82 -22.25
C GLU A 58 -25.11 -39.18 -21.33
N ALA A 59 -24.29 -39.97 -20.64
CA ALA A 59 -23.16 -39.46 -19.87
C ALA A 59 -22.16 -38.69 -20.75
N ARG A 60 -21.90 -39.13 -21.98
CA ARG A 60 -21.09 -38.39 -22.96
C ARG A 60 -21.74 -37.06 -23.37
N ARG A 61 -23.06 -37.01 -23.61
CA ARG A 61 -23.76 -35.74 -23.91
C ARG A 61 -23.68 -34.77 -22.73
N GLN A 62 -23.92 -35.26 -21.51
CA GLN A 62 -23.83 -34.44 -20.30
C GLN A 62 -22.41 -33.90 -20.08
N TRP A 63 -21.38 -34.72 -20.29
CA TRP A 63 -19.98 -34.30 -20.19
C TRP A 63 -19.60 -33.28 -21.28
N MET A 64 -20.05 -33.48 -22.53
CA MET A 64 -19.83 -32.51 -23.61
C MET A 64 -20.52 -31.17 -23.32
N ALA A 65 -21.77 -31.18 -22.86
CA ALA A 65 -22.50 -29.97 -22.50
C ALA A 65 -21.86 -29.23 -21.30
N ALA A 66 -21.34 -29.96 -20.31
CA ALA A 66 -20.59 -29.38 -19.20
C ALA A 66 -19.24 -28.79 -19.67
N ALA A 67 -18.55 -29.44 -20.60
CA ALA A 67 -17.32 -28.93 -21.21
C ALA A 67 -17.55 -27.68 -22.07
N GLU A 68 -18.66 -27.62 -22.83
CA GLU A 68 -19.06 -26.42 -23.57
C GLU A 68 -19.45 -25.28 -22.62
N GLY A 69 -20.28 -25.53 -21.60
CA GLY A 69 -20.62 -24.50 -20.60
C GLY A 69 -19.42 -23.97 -19.81
N LEU A 70 -18.45 -24.83 -19.49
CA LEU A 70 -17.19 -24.42 -18.85
C LEU A 70 -16.33 -23.59 -19.80
N LYS A 71 -16.26 -23.97 -21.09
CA LYS A 71 -15.55 -23.21 -22.12
C LYS A 71 -16.16 -21.84 -22.33
N ASP A 72 -17.49 -21.74 -22.38
CA ASP A 72 -18.21 -20.47 -22.54
C ASP A 72 -18.01 -19.58 -21.31
N SER A 73 -18.06 -20.12 -20.10
CA SER A 73 -17.75 -19.40 -18.85
C SER A 73 -16.29 -18.89 -18.80
N HIS A 74 -15.33 -19.69 -19.25
CA HIS A 74 -13.95 -19.22 -19.41
C HIS A 74 -13.81 -18.16 -20.50
N GLN A 75 -14.58 -18.26 -21.59
CA GLN A 75 -14.57 -17.27 -22.67
C GLN A 75 -15.16 -15.93 -22.21
N THR A 76 -16.27 -15.93 -21.44
CA THR A 76 -16.86 -14.71 -20.88
C THR A 76 -15.93 -14.06 -19.86
N SER A 77 -15.39 -14.84 -18.92
CA SER A 77 -14.45 -14.34 -17.91
C SER A 77 -13.16 -13.77 -18.55
N LEU A 78 -12.68 -14.39 -19.64
CA LEU A 78 -11.56 -13.86 -20.42
C LEU A 78 -11.92 -12.52 -21.11
N THR A 79 -13.12 -12.39 -21.69
CA THR A 79 -13.56 -11.11 -22.30
C THR A 79 -13.82 -10.02 -21.26
N GLU A 80 -14.34 -10.35 -20.09
CA GLU A 80 -14.53 -9.43 -18.97
C GLU A 80 -13.17 -8.90 -18.49
N SER A 81 -12.21 -9.80 -18.23
CA SER A 81 -10.84 -9.41 -17.85
C SER A 81 -10.13 -8.60 -18.95
N GLN A 82 -10.33 -8.93 -20.23
CA GLN A 82 -9.83 -8.10 -21.33
C GLN A 82 -10.44 -6.70 -21.30
N GLN A 83 -11.76 -6.58 -21.15
CA GLN A 83 -12.45 -5.29 -21.07
C GLN A 83 -11.98 -4.47 -19.85
N GLU A 84 -11.76 -5.11 -18.70
CA GLU A 84 -11.16 -4.45 -17.52
C GLU A 84 -9.74 -3.94 -17.81
N THR A 85 -8.88 -4.73 -18.46
CA THR A 85 -7.53 -4.27 -18.82
C THR A 85 -7.56 -3.10 -19.82
N GLU A 86 -8.49 -3.09 -20.78
CA GLU A 86 -8.66 -1.93 -21.66
C GLU A 86 -9.24 -0.71 -20.93
N ASN A 87 -10.16 -0.90 -19.99
CA ASN A 87 -10.69 0.17 -19.16
C ASN A 87 -9.56 0.83 -18.35
N LEU A 88 -8.72 0.02 -17.68
CA LEU A 88 -7.55 0.49 -16.95
C LEU A 88 -6.52 1.17 -17.86
N GLN A 89 -6.29 0.66 -19.08
CA GLN A 89 -5.42 1.33 -20.06
C GLN A 89 -5.98 2.70 -20.48
N ARG A 90 -7.30 2.82 -20.67
CA ARG A 90 -7.96 4.11 -20.99
C ARG A 90 -7.91 5.08 -19.80
N GLU A 91 -8.06 4.61 -18.57
CA GLU A 91 -7.88 5.41 -17.35
C GLU A 91 -6.43 5.93 -17.21
N ILE A 92 -5.43 5.07 -17.43
CA ILE A 92 -4.01 5.45 -17.42
C ILE A 92 -3.71 6.48 -18.53
N GLN A 93 -4.25 6.31 -19.73
CA GLN A 93 -4.10 7.31 -20.80
C GLN A 93 -4.76 8.65 -20.44
N ARG A 94 -5.91 8.63 -19.77
CA ARG A 94 -6.59 9.84 -19.28
C ARG A 94 -5.77 10.57 -18.22
N LEU A 95 -5.24 9.83 -17.24
CA LEU A 95 -4.37 10.37 -16.20
C LEU A 95 -3.05 10.91 -16.77
N ASN A 96 -2.38 10.18 -17.66
CA ASN A 96 -1.15 10.66 -18.31
C ASN A 96 -1.39 11.97 -19.08
N ARG A 97 -2.49 12.06 -19.82
CA ARG A 97 -2.86 13.29 -20.54
C ARG A 97 -3.15 14.45 -19.58
N GLN A 98 -3.80 14.18 -18.45
CA GLN A 98 -4.00 15.18 -17.40
C GLN A 98 -2.67 15.64 -16.78
N TYR A 99 -1.73 14.72 -16.50
CA TYR A 99 -0.39 15.10 -16.07
C TYR A 99 0.39 15.90 -17.13
N GLU A 100 0.24 15.60 -18.42
CA GLU A 100 0.80 16.41 -19.51
C GLU A 100 0.16 17.80 -19.61
N ASP A 101 -1.13 17.94 -19.32
CA ASP A 101 -1.84 19.22 -19.26
C ASP A 101 -1.40 20.04 -18.04
N ASP A 102 -1.30 19.41 -16.86
CA ASP A 102 -0.86 20.03 -15.60
C ASP A 102 0.61 20.48 -15.67
N VAL A 103 1.50 19.66 -16.25
CA VAL A 103 2.91 20.03 -16.49
C VAL A 103 3.01 21.22 -17.43
N ARG A 104 2.26 21.23 -18.55
CA ARG A 104 2.25 22.37 -19.47
C ARG A 104 1.73 23.65 -18.82
N PHE A 105 0.69 23.56 -18.00
CA PHE A 105 0.19 24.71 -17.25
C PHE A 105 1.25 25.27 -16.28
N LEU A 106 2.01 24.41 -15.61
CA LEU A 106 3.12 24.82 -14.73
C LEU A 106 4.30 25.39 -15.54
N GLU A 107 4.61 24.86 -16.72
CA GLU A 107 5.60 25.43 -17.65
C GLU A 107 5.19 26.83 -18.13
N GLU A 108 3.94 27.02 -18.55
CA GLU A 108 3.39 28.33 -18.95
C GLU A 108 3.42 29.33 -17.77
N GLN A 109 3.05 28.91 -16.56
CA GLN A 109 3.17 29.73 -15.34
C GLN A 109 4.61 30.15 -15.07
N LEU A 110 5.58 29.24 -15.22
CA LEU A 110 7.00 29.54 -15.04
C LEU A 110 7.54 30.48 -16.13
N GLU A 111 7.11 30.34 -17.38
CA GLU A 111 7.49 31.25 -18.48
C GLU A 111 6.92 32.66 -18.27
N VAL A 112 5.66 32.79 -17.82
CA VAL A 112 5.07 34.08 -17.46
C VAL A 112 5.81 34.74 -16.29
N ASN A 113 6.08 33.99 -15.22
CA ASN A 113 6.84 34.48 -14.07
C ASN A 113 8.27 34.89 -14.45
N ALA A 114 8.95 34.11 -15.31
CA ALA A 114 10.27 34.46 -15.82
C ALA A 114 10.24 35.77 -16.62
N ALA A 115 9.25 35.94 -17.50
CA ALA A 115 9.07 37.16 -18.27
C ALA A 115 8.76 38.39 -17.38
N ASP A 116 8.04 38.21 -16.26
CA ASP A 116 7.83 39.28 -15.27
C ASP A 116 9.10 39.63 -14.49
N PHE A 117 9.93 38.64 -14.12
CA PHE A 117 11.26 38.91 -13.56
C PHE A 117 12.18 39.61 -14.56
N GLU A 118 12.11 39.30 -15.85
CA GLU A 118 12.86 40.01 -16.89
C GLU A 118 12.37 41.47 -17.03
N ARG A 119 11.06 41.73 -17.03
CA ARG A 119 10.49 43.09 -17.07
C ARG A 119 10.90 43.92 -15.86
N GLU A 120 10.84 43.37 -14.65
CA GLU A 120 11.24 44.11 -13.45
C GLU A 120 12.77 44.32 -13.41
N ARG A 121 13.56 43.38 -13.95
CA ARG A 121 15.00 43.58 -14.17
C ARG A 121 15.30 44.68 -15.19
N GLU A 122 14.58 44.76 -16.30
CA GLU A 122 14.70 45.86 -17.27
C GLU A 122 14.30 47.21 -16.65
N ARG A 123 13.24 47.23 -15.85
CA ARG A 123 12.81 48.42 -15.10
C ARG A 123 13.86 48.89 -14.09
N LEU A 124 14.48 47.97 -13.36
CA LEU A 124 15.56 48.28 -12.42
C LEU A 124 16.82 48.80 -13.15
N LEU A 125 17.12 48.27 -14.35
CA LEU A 125 18.20 48.79 -15.19
C LEU A 125 17.90 50.22 -15.68
N LEU A 126 16.69 50.50 -16.15
CA LEU A 126 16.28 51.86 -16.53
C LEU A 126 16.35 52.83 -15.34
N LEU A 127 15.90 52.41 -14.16
CA LEU A 127 16.01 53.23 -12.94
C LEU A 127 17.47 53.47 -12.54
N GLN A 128 18.36 52.49 -12.75
CA GLN A 128 19.80 52.63 -12.53
C GLN A 128 20.43 53.61 -13.53
N GLU A 129 20.03 53.57 -14.80
CA GLU A 129 20.44 54.52 -15.83
C GLU A 129 19.98 55.95 -15.46
N GLU A 130 18.69 56.15 -15.15
CA GLU A 130 18.14 57.44 -14.69
C GLU A 130 18.86 57.97 -13.45
N LEU A 131 19.16 57.12 -12.47
CA LEU A 131 19.90 57.52 -11.26
C LEU A 131 21.34 57.92 -11.60
N SER A 132 21.98 57.23 -12.55
CA SER A 132 23.33 57.57 -13.02
C SER A 132 23.36 58.90 -13.80
N GLU A 133 22.34 59.20 -14.61
CA GLU A 133 22.18 60.50 -15.26
C GLU A 133 21.94 61.62 -14.24
N GLN A 134 21.10 61.39 -13.22
CA GLN A 134 20.90 62.35 -12.13
C GLN A 134 22.17 62.60 -11.31
N LEU A 135 23.01 61.58 -11.09
CA LEU A 135 24.31 61.73 -10.45
C LEU A 135 25.28 62.53 -11.33
N ALA A 136 25.38 62.21 -12.63
CA ALA A 136 26.21 62.96 -13.57
C ALA A 136 25.79 64.44 -13.70
N LEU A 137 24.47 64.72 -13.70
CA LEU A 137 23.94 66.08 -13.65
C LEU A 137 24.30 66.79 -12.34
N LYS A 138 24.20 66.11 -11.18
CA LYS A 138 24.62 66.68 -9.89
C LYS A 138 26.12 66.93 -9.81
N GLU A 139 26.95 66.04 -10.36
CA GLU A 139 28.39 66.26 -10.47
C GLU A 139 28.71 67.48 -11.36
N GLY A 140 27.99 67.64 -12.48
CA GLY A 140 28.05 68.85 -13.31
C GLY A 140 27.69 70.12 -12.53
N PHE A 141 26.55 70.14 -11.83
CA PHE A 141 26.16 71.30 -11.01
C PHE A 141 27.14 71.59 -9.86
N LEU A 142 27.73 70.56 -9.25
CA LEU A 142 28.77 70.74 -8.22
C LEU A 142 30.06 71.28 -8.82
N GLN A 143 30.40 70.90 -10.05
CA GLN A 143 31.55 71.46 -10.77
C GLN A 143 31.29 72.93 -11.16
N ASP A 144 30.11 73.26 -11.68
CA ASP A 144 29.70 74.65 -11.97
C ASP A 144 29.75 75.53 -10.71
N VAL A 145 29.26 75.02 -9.56
CA VAL A 145 29.33 75.72 -8.27
C VAL A 145 30.78 75.85 -7.77
N GLN A 146 31.64 74.85 -7.99
CA GLN A 146 33.07 74.97 -7.66
C GLN A 146 33.77 76.01 -8.55
N GLU A 147 33.43 76.10 -9.83
CA GLU A 147 33.95 77.15 -10.73
C GLU A 147 33.47 78.55 -10.28
N GLU A 148 32.21 78.72 -9.83
CA GLU A 148 31.74 79.98 -9.22
C GLU A 148 32.36 80.27 -7.82
N GLU A 149 32.66 79.26 -7.00
CA GLU A 149 33.34 79.41 -5.71
C GLU A 149 34.85 79.74 -5.85
N GLU A 150 35.51 79.26 -6.90
CA GLU A 150 36.88 79.68 -7.23
C GLU A 150 36.91 81.14 -7.75
N ASP A 151 35.94 81.56 -8.57
CA ASP A 151 35.86 82.94 -9.07
C ASP A 151 35.49 83.97 -7.98
N THR A 152 34.75 83.57 -6.94
CA THR A 152 34.34 84.47 -5.85
C THR A 152 35.41 84.71 -4.77
N ASN A 153 36.47 83.90 -4.71
CA ASN A 153 37.57 84.05 -3.74
C ASN A 153 38.55 85.22 -4.03
N ARG A 154 38.13 86.22 -4.84
CA ARG A 154 38.96 87.37 -5.27
C ARG A 154 38.43 88.77 -4.94
N ALA A 155 37.55 88.93 -3.94
CA ALA A 155 37.19 90.26 -3.41
C ALA A 155 36.82 90.25 -1.91
N GLY A 156 37.10 91.36 -1.20
CA GLY A 156 36.89 91.49 0.24
C GLY A 156 35.50 91.98 0.70
N PRO A 157 35.24 91.99 2.04
CA PRO A 157 33.91 92.19 2.67
C PRO A 157 33.55 93.70 2.86
N PRO A 158 32.36 94.14 3.40
CA PRO A 158 31.41 93.38 4.26
C PRO A 158 29.88 93.70 4.20
N LYS A 159 29.12 93.02 5.09
CA LYS A 159 27.92 93.45 5.88
C LYS A 159 26.46 93.12 5.42
N GLN A 160 25.71 92.67 6.45
CA GLN A 160 24.24 92.60 6.70
C GLN A 160 23.48 91.28 6.42
N SER A 161 22.77 90.86 7.47
CA SER A 161 21.88 89.70 7.68
C SER A 161 20.40 90.04 7.34
N PRO A 162 19.36 89.15 7.49
CA PRO A 162 19.33 87.81 8.12
C PRO A 162 18.45 86.71 7.42
N SER A 163 18.27 85.55 8.10
CA SER A 163 17.27 84.49 7.86
C SER A 163 17.56 83.53 6.68
N ALA A 164 17.54 82.20 6.80
CA ALA A 164 16.67 81.32 7.61
C ALA A 164 17.37 80.01 8.08
N LYS A 165 16.67 79.21 8.89
CA LYS A 165 17.10 77.87 9.36
C LYS A 165 16.62 76.74 8.41
N THR A 166 17.19 75.55 8.65
CA THR A 166 16.81 74.14 8.31
C THR A 166 17.51 73.55 7.07
N SER A 167 18.05 72.31 7.09
CA SER A 167 18.17 71.27 8.14
C SER A 167 19.41 70.37 7.88
N ASP A 168 19.98 69.75 8.92
CA ASP A 168 21.27 69.00 8.88
C ASP A 168 21.17 67.55 8.37
N ASP A 169 19.99 67.08 7.96
CA ASP A 169 19.71 65.63 7.85
C ASP A 169 20.37 64.92 6.65
N SER A 170 20.63 65.63 5.53
CA SER A 170 21.10 64.99 4.29
C SER A 170 22.52 64.40 4.34
N SER A 171 23.37 64.86 5.26
CA SER A 171 24.72 64.32 5.44
C SER A 171 24.73 62.97 6.16
N HIS A 172 23.70 62.69 6.97
CA HIS A 172 23.61 61.43 7.71
C HIS A 172 23.10 60.29 6.83
N GLU A 173 22.07 60.50 6.01
CA GLU A 173 21.55 59.45 5.11
C GLU A 173 22.60 58.95 4.11
N ALA A 174 23.36 59.85 3.47
CA ALA A 174 24.42 59.46 2.54
C ALA A 174 25.56 58.65 3.21
N SER A 175 25.84 58.93 4.49
CA SER A 175 26.83 58.20 5.27
C SER A 175 26.30 56.82 5.70
N VAL A 176 25.03 56.74 6.09
CA VAL A 176 24.34 55.49 6.45
C VAL A 176 24.21 54.56 5.25
N LEU A 177 23.89 55.08 4.06
CA LEU A 177 23.78 54.28 2.84
C LEU A 177 25.14 53.73 2.36
N LYS A 178 26.24 54.48 2.55
CA LYS A 178 27.60 53.95 2.30
C LYS A 178 27.96 52.82 3.26
N LEU A 179 27.71 53.01 4.56
CA LEU A 179 27.93 51.97 5.56
C LEU A 179 27.09 50.72 5.27
N ALA A 180 25.82 50.87 4.89
CA ALA A 180 24.97 49.75 4.50
C ALA A 180 25.47 49.01 3.24
N LEU A 181 26.08 49.71 2.28
CA LEU A 181 26.69 49.10 1.10
C LEU A 181 27.99 48.36 1.43
N GLU A 182 28.83 48.91 2.30
CA GLU A 182 30.05 48.27 2.80
C GLU A 182 29.72 47.02 3.67
N ASP A 183 28.66 47.10 4.48
CA ASP A 183 28.09 45.95 5.20
C ASP A 183 27.54 44.87 4.24
N LEU A 184 26.82 45.25 3.18
CA LEU A 184 26.33 44.29 2.18
C LEU A 184 27.45 43.65 1.35
N GLN A 185 28.52 44.39 1.05
CA GLN A 185 29.69 43.86 0.35
C GLN A 185 30.50 42.92 1.24
N SER A 186 30.74 43.28 2.50
CA SER A 186 31.41 42.39 3.46
C SER A 186 30.59 41.12 3.74
N ARG A 187 29.26 41.22 3.82
CA ARG A 187 28.37 40.06 3.95
C ARG A 187 28.36 39.15 2.71
N ASN A 188 28.48 39.71 1.50
CA ASN A 188 28.69 38.92 0.29
C ASN A 188 30.06 38.20 0.27
N MET A 189 31.10 38.88 0.74
CA MET A 189 32.45 38.27 0.84
C MET A 189 32.46 37.13 1.87
N MET A 190 31.81 37.32 3.02
CA MET A 190 31.61 36.27 4.03
C MET A 190 30.87 35.05 3.45
N LEU A 191 29.77 35.26 2.71
CA LEU A 191 29.04 34.16 2.05
C LEU A 191 29.89 33.41 1.01
N GLN A 192 30.79 34.10 0.30
CA GLN A 192 31.74 33.46 -0.61
C GLN A 192 32.80 32.64 0.12
N GLU A 193 33.31 33.14 1.26
CA GLU A 193 34.24 32.41 2.13
C GLU A 193 33.57 31.19 2.78
N GLU A 194 32.32 31.32 3.24
CA GLU A 194 31.50 30.21 3.76
C GLU A 194 31.25 29.14 2.68
N LEU A 195 30.94 29.51 1.44
CA LEU A 195 30.79 28.55 0.33
C LEU A 195 32.10 27.84 -0.03
N VAL A 196 33.25 28.51 0.11
CA VAL A 196 34.57 27.88 -0.06
C VAL A 196 34.87 26.93 1.11
N PHE A 197 34.56 27.33 2.35
CA PHE A 197 34.70 26.50 3.54
C PHE A 197 33.83 25.24 3.45
N LEU A 198 32.54 25.37 3.13
CA LEU A 198 31.61 24.24 2.93
C LEU A 198 32.08 23.31 1.80
N ARG A 199 32.67 23.83 0.73
CA ARG A 199 33.26 23.02 -0.34
C ARG A 199 34.49 22.23 0.14
N ASN A 200 35.31 22.80 1.02
CA ASN A 200 36.46 22.12 1.62
C ASN A 200 36.02 21.05 2.63
N VAL A 201 35.08 21.38 3.53
CA VAL A 201 34.48 20.43 4.49
C VAL A 201 33.84 19.25 3.75
N LYS A 202 33.09 19.51 2.66
CA LYS A 202 32.55 18.43 1.81
C LYS A 202 33.65 17.51 1.27
N ARG A 203 34.77 18.07 0.79
CA ARG A 203 35.90 17.30 0.28
C ARG A 203 36.60 16.48 1.38
N GLU A 204 36.69 17.02 2.59
CA GLU A 204 37.24 16.31 3.75
C GLU A 204 36.33 15.14 4.16
N LEU A 205 35.02 15.37 4.29
CA LEU A 205 34.02 14.32 4.55
C LEU A 205 33.98 13.24 3.47
N GLU A 206 34.12 13.60 2.18
CA GLU A 206 34.26 12.64 1.08
C GLU A 206 35.54 11.79 1.20
N SER A 207 36.61 12.33 1.79
CA SER A 207 37.85 11.58 2.03
C SER A 207 37.79 10.70 3.28
N GLU A 208 37.19 11.16 4.38
CA GLU A 208 36.93 10.37 5.58
C GLU A 208 36.00 9.19 5.27
N LEU A 209 34.93 9.42 4.50
CA LEU A 209 34.01 8.36 4.07
C LEU A 209 34.70 7.32 3.17
N LYS A 210 35.72 7.71 2.40
CA LYS A 210 36.56 6.77 1.65
C LYS A 210 37.50 5.98 2.57
N GLN A 211 38.10 6.61 3.57
CA GLN A 211 38.96 5.95 4.56
C GLN A 211 38.17 4.91 5.38
N VAL A 212 36.99 5.26 5.91
CA VAL A 212 36.14 4.32 6.67
C VAL A 212 35.72 3.11 5.84
N ARG A 213 35.51 3.27 4.52
CA ARG A 213 35.26 2.14 3.62
C ARG A 213 36.47 1.23 3.44
N GLU A 214 37.67 1.81 3.39
CA GLU A 214 38.93 1.05 3.30
C GLU A 214 39.22 0.30 4.61
N GLU A 215 38.97 0.94 5.77
CA GLU A 215 39.07 0.31 7.10
C GLU A 215 38.07 -0.86 7.26
N PHE A 216 36.80 -0.66 6.90
CA PHE A 216 35.79 -1.73 6.94
C PHE A 216 36.13 -2.92 6.01
N THR A 217 36.78 -2.69 4.87
CA THR A 217 37.25 -3.81 4.03
C THR A 217 38.38 -4.60 4.68
N VAL A 218 39.28 -3.95 5.42
CA VAL A 218 40.36 -4.65 6.15
C VAL A 218 39.80 -5.43 7.33
N GLU A 219 38.88 -4.85 8.13
CA GLU A 219 38.22 -5.58 9.22
C GLU A 219 37.45 -6.81 8.72
N LYS A 220 36.80 -6.71 7.54
CA LYS A 220 36.15 -7.86 6.91
C LYS A 220 37.15 -8.96 6.53
N GLU A 221 38.29 -8.61 5.94
CA GLU A 221 39.34 -9.56 5.59
C GLU A 221 39.97 -10.23 6.83
N GLU A 222 40.16 -9.49 7.93
CA GLU A 222 40.62 -10.05 9.21
C GLU A 222 39.59 -11.00 9.86
N LEU A 223 38.29 -10.70 9.75
CA LEU A 223 37.22 -11.57 10.24
C LEU A 223 37.06 -12.83 9.40
N GLU A 224 37.17 -12.75 8.07
CA GLU A 224 37.18 -13.91 7.19
C GLU A 224 38.38 -14.83 7.51
N PHE A 225 39.58 -14.26 7.71
CA PHE A 225 40.75 -15.02 8.18
C PHE A 225 40.52 -15.70 9.55
N ARG A 226 39.82 -15.04 10.48
CA ARG A 226 39.45 -15.62 11.79
C ARG A 226 38.46 -16.77 11.67
N ILE A 227 37.52 -16.67 10.74
CA ILE A 227 36.54 -17.74 10.48
C ILE A 227 37.24 -18.97 9.89
N ASP A 228 38.19 -18.79 8.96
CA ASP A 228 38.97 -19.90 8.40
C ASP A 228 39.86 -20.58 9.46
N GLU A 229 40.50 -19.80 10.35
CA GLU A 229 41.24 -20.31 11.52
C GLU A 229 40.33 -21.14 12.46
N LEU A 230 39.09 -20.69 12.69
CA LEU A 230 38.10 -21.39 13.53
C LEU A 230 37.46 -22.63 12.85
N GLN A 231 37.45 -22.71 11.52
CA GLN A 231 36.96 -23.88 10.78
C GLN A 231 37.99 -25.01 10.72
N MET A 232 39.28 -24.68 10.63
CA MET A 232 40.36 -25.68 10.63
C MET A 232 40.52 -26.44 11.96
N ASN A 233 40.01 -25.88 13.06
CA ASN A 233 40.09 -26.47 14.41
C ASN A 233 38.86 -27.33 14.81
N ARG A 234 37.97 -27.70 13.87
CA ARG A 234 36.72 -28.45 14.14
C ARG A 234 36.71 -29.93 13.71
N GLY A 235 37.87 -30.53 13.44
CA GLY A 235 38.00 -31.97 13.18
C GLY A 235 38.83 -32.65 14.28
N GLU A 236 38.35 -33.81 14.77
CA GLU A 236 38.88 -34.61 15.91
C GLU A 236 38.43 -34.05 17.29
N GLU A 237 37.81 -34.79 18.23
CA GLU A 237 37.56 -36.25 18.38
C GLU A 237 36.21 -36.53 19.11
N LYS A 238 35.84 -37.81 19.33
CA LYS A 238 34.54 -38.26 19.91
C LYS A 238 34.65 -38.97 21.26
N CYS A 239 33.52 -38.93 22.00
CA CYS A 239 32.90 -40.01 22.83
C CYS A 239 33.08 -39.95 24.38
N GLY A 240 32.01 -40.16 25.17
CA GLY A 240 32.22 -40.52 26.60
C GLY A 240 31.15 -40.53 27.73
N ILE A 241 29.84 -40.73 27.51
CA ILE A 241 28.93 -41.53 28.41
C ILE A 241 28.58 -41.07 29.87
N SER A 242 27.27 -41.16 30.22
CA SER A 242 26.59 -41.31 31.56
C SER A 242 26.81 -40.24 32.66
N GLU A 243 25.81 -39.61 33.30
CA GLU A 243 24.56 -40.03 34.00
C GLU A 243 24.69 -40.00 35.55
N GLU A 244 23.58 -39.57 36.19
CA GLU A 244 23.18 -39.78 37.61
C GLU A 244 23.81 -38.99 38.80
N SER A 245 22.99 -38.03 39.30
CA SER A 245 22.31 -38.08 40.62
C SER A 245 23.03 -37.78 41.96
N HIS A 246 22.57 -36.68 42.57
CA HIS A 246 22.14 -36.52 43.99
C HIS A 246 23.12 -36.33 45.19
N SER A 247 22.88 -35.19 45.87
CA SER A 247 22.70 -35.00 47.34
C SER A 247 23.86 -34.65 48.30
N ASP A 248 23.64 -33.54 49.03
CA ASP A 248 23.88 -33.25 50.46
C ASP A 248 25.19 -33.59 51.21
N GLY A 249 25.72 -32.57 51.92
CA GLY A 249 25.98 -32.74 53.37
C GLY A 249 27.34 -32.36 54.00
N LEU A 250 27.41 -31.15 54.57
CA LEU A 250 27.93 -30.84 55.94
C LEU A 250 29.37 -31.23 56.41
N LYS A 251 30.18 -30.17 56.63
CA LYS A 251 30.90 -29.79 57.89
C LYS A 251 32.07 -30.62 58.51
N GLN A 252 33.24 -29.96 58.49
CA GLN A 252 33.99 -29.45 59.69
C GLN A 252 35.06 -30.31 60.43
N THR A 253 36.06 -29.60 60.99
CA THR A 253 37.10 -29.97 62.00
C THR A 253 38.34 -30.71 61.49
N CYS A 254 39.56 -30.59 62.07
CA CYS A 254 40.27 -29.58 62.91
C CYS A 254 41.76 -30.08 63.04
N TRP A 255 42.69 -29.30 63.61
CA TRP A 255 43.41 -29.63 64.88
C TRP A 255 44.72 -28.84 65.10
N SER A 256 44.85 -28.32 66.33
CA SER A 256 46.09 -28.02 67.09
C SER A 256 46.98 -26.81 66.71
N HIS A 257 47.69 -26.18 67.66
CA HIS A 257 47.30 -25.78 69.03
C HIS A 257 48.24 -24.69 69.59
N THR A 258 47.66 -23.67 70.20
CA THR A 258 48.16 -22.82 71.29
C THR A 258 49.54 -23.13 71.93
N ALA A 259 50.48 -22.19 71.82
CA ALA A 259 51.56 -21.96 72.80
C ALA A 259 51.92 -20.45 72.86
N ALA A 260 52.37 -19.98 74.04
CA ALA A 260 52.93 -18.65 74.31
C ALA A 260 51.99 -17.41 74.51
N SER A 261 50.68 -17.57 74.73
CA SER A 261 49.78 -16.47 75.17
C SER A 261 50.02 -15.93 76.61
N LEU A 262 51.22 -16.13 77.20
CA LEU A 262 51.48 -15.90 78.63
C LEU A 262 52.55 -14.85 78.97
N GLN A 263 53.21 -14.23 77.98
CA GLN A 263 54.10 -13.10 78.23
C GLN A 263 53.40 -11.74 78.08
N ALA A 264 52.28 -11.69 77.34
CA ALA A 264 51.50 -10.49 77.01
C ALA A 264 50.70 -9.86 78.17
N LEU A 265 50.86 -10.33 79.41
CA LEU A 265 50.09 -9.91 80.58
C LEU A 265 50.87 -9.14 81.64
N GLN A 266 52.22 -9.13 81.60
CA GLN A 266 53.03 -8.57 82.68
C GLN A 266 53.43 -7.10 82.47
N GLU A 267 53.59 -6.64 81.21
CA GLU A 267 53.94 -5.24 80.91
C GLU A 267 52.72 -4.30 80.96
N LYS A 268 51.52 -4.81 80.64
CA LYS A 268 50.29 -4.00 80.55
C LYS A 268 49.81 -3.42 81.88
N LEU A 269 50.19 -3.99 83.03
CA LEU A 269 49.74 -3.49 84.32
C LEU A 269 50.46 -2.18 84.74
N GLN A 270 51.61 -1.87 84.14
CA GLN A 270 52.44 -0.74 84.55
C GLN A 270 52.18 0.55 83.75
N SER A 271 51.65 0.47 82.52
CA SER A 271 51.22 1.65 81.75
C SER A 271 49.90 2.24 82.27
N VAL A 272 48.94 1.39 82.63
CA VAL A 272 47.56 1.77 83.02
C VAL A 272 47.52 2.78 84.17
N PHE A 273 48.45 2.71 85.12
CA PHE A 273 48.52 3.67 86.23
C PHE A 273 49.00 5.06 85.83
N GLN A 274 49.82 5.20 84.76
CA GLN A 274 50.28 6.51 84.27
C GLN A 274 49.29 7.14 83.29
N GLU A 275 48.47 6.31 82.65
CA GLU A 275 47.47 6.73 81.66
C GLU A 275 46.23 7.33 82.33
N ARG A 276 45.76 6.72 83.44
CA ARG A 276 44.61 7.21 84.22
C ARG A 276 44.77 8.65 84.70
N ASP A 277 45.94 9.01 85.21
CA ASP A 277 46.16 10.31 85.83
C ASP A 277 46.31 11.44 84.79
N ARG A 278 46.60 11.11 83.51
CA ARG A 278 46.53 12.06 82.37
C ARG A 278 45.11 12.27 81.85
N LEU A 279 44.29 11.21 81.82
CA LEU A 279 42.93 11.26 81.29
C LEU A 279 42.00 12.17 82.10
N LEU A 280 42.15 12.23 83.42
CA LEU A 280 41.36 13.11 84.28
C LEU A 280 41.60 14.61 84.03
N GLU A 281 42.78 14.99 83.52
CA GLU A 281 43.10 16.38 83.17
C GLU A 281 42.62 16.73 81.74
N HIS A 282 42.46 15.73 80.86
CA HIS A 282 41.80 15.91 79.56
C HIS A 282 40.28 16.03 79.67
N CYS A 283 39.60 15.21 80.49
CA CYS A 283 38.14 15.28 80.63
C CYS A 283 37.66 16.68 81.06
N ARG A 284 38.42 17.35 81.94
CA ARG A 284 38.06 18.68 82.45
C ARG A 284 38.12 19.79 81.41
N ASN A 285 38.99 19.65 80.40
CA ASN A 285 39.10 20.59 79.30
C ASN A 285 38.16 20.24 78.12
N ALA A 286 37.63 19.01 78.09
CA ALA A 286 36.65 18.58 77.08
C ALA A 286 35.22 19.02 77.41
N GLU A 287 34.85 19.10 78.70
CA GLU A 287 33.51 19.54 79.13
C GLU A 287 33.25 21.03 78.81
N GLU A 288 34.24 21.91 78.91
CA GLU A 288 34.12 23.34 78.55
C GLU A 288 34.11 23.61 77.02
N ALA A 289 34.33 22.59 76.19
CA ALA A 289 34.33 22.70 74.71
C ALA A 289 33.10 22.06 74.04
N SER A 290 32.17 21.47 74.81
CA SER A 290 31.10 20.62 74.28
C SER A 290 29.79 21.34 73.92
N GLU A 291 29.58 22.59 74.35
CA GLU A 291 28.30 23.29 74.15
C GLU A 291 28.03 23.72 72.69
N PRO A 292 28.99 24.22 71.88
CA PRO A 292 28.72 24.63 70.49
C PRO A 292 28.50 23.45 69.52
N ALA A 293 28.90 22.23 69.91
CA ALA A 293 28.79 21.05 69.06
C ALA A 293 27.37 20.43 69.08
N ALA A 294 26.58 20.70 70.11
CA ALA A 294 25.23 20.16 70.26
C ALA A 294 24.24 20.76 69.24
N GLU A 295 24.28 22.09 69.03
CA GLU A 295 23.37 22.79 68.11
C GLU A 295 23.62 22.41 66.63
N GLY A 296 24.89 22.20 66.24
CA GLY A 296 25.23 21.73 64.89
C GLY A 296 24.78 20.29 64.61
N LEU A 297 24.77 19.42 65.62
CA LEU A 297 24.21 18.07 65.52
C LEU A 297 22.69 18.10 65.36
N GLU A 298 21.99 18.99 66.05
CA GLU A 298 20.52 19.08 65.99
C GLU A 298 20.03 19.52 64.60
N MET A 299 20.70 20.49 63.95
CA MET A 299 20.46 20.81 62.53
C MET A 299 20.78 19.63 61.59
N SER A 300 21.89 18.93 61.80
CA SER A 300 22.27 17.75 61.00
C SER A 300 21.24 16.62 61.10
N PHE A 301 20.62 16.43 62.28
CA PHE A 301 19.54 15.45 62.46
C PHE A 301 18.27 15.83 61.70
N GLU A 302 17.89 17.12 61.63
CA GLU A 302 16.71 17.54 60.87
C GLU A 302 16.96 17.47 59.34
N ASP A 303 18.17 17.81 58.86
CA ASP A 303 18.56 17.61 57.46
C ASP A 303 18.56 16.12 57.06
N LEU A 304 19.04 15.24 57.95
CA LEU A 304 18.98 13.78 57.75
C LEU A 304 17.54 13.25 57.82
N ARG A 305 16.67 13.87 58.62
CA ARG A 305 15.25 13.52 58.69
C ARG A 305 14.54 13.86 57.39
N ASN A 306 14.71 15.10 56.91
CA ASN A 306 14.12 15.57 55.65
C ASN A 306 14.58 14.70 54.47
N LYS A 307 15.87 14.35 54.40
CA LYS A 307 16.39 13.42 53.38
C LYS A 307 15.82 12.00 53.49
N ASN A 308 15.63 11.47 54.70
CA ASN A 308 14.99 10.16 54.86
C ASN A 308 13.50 10.20 54.45
N GLU A 309 12.81 11.31 54.67
CA GLU A 309 11.41 11.49 54.29
C GLU A 309 11.26 11.68 52.77
N GLU A 310 12.19 12.40 52.13
CA GLU A 310 12.32 12.51 50.67
C GLU A 310 12.64 11.14 50.03
N ILE A 311 13.59 10.37 50.58
CA ILE A 311 13.88 8.99 50.14
C ILE A 311 12.65 8.08 50.33
N LEU A 312 11.87 8.24 51.39
CA LEU A 312 10.66 7.45 51.61
C LEU A 312 9.59 7.74 50.55
N VAL A 313 9.43 9.00 50.15
CA VAL A 313 8.54 9.41 49.06
C VAL A 313 9.04 8.89 47.71
N SER A 314 10.35 8.95 47.44
CA SER A 314 10.96 8.38 46.24
C SER A 314 10.74 6.86 46.16
N LEU A 315 10.94 6.13 47.26
CA LEU A 315 10.70 4.68 47.33
C LEU A 315 9.21 4.33 47.14
N GLN A 316 8.29 5.13 47.68
CA GLN A 316 6.85 4.95 47.43
C GLN A 316 6.47 5.23 45.97
N HIS A 317 7.15 6.16 45.31
CA HIS A 317 6.97 6.42 43.88
C HIS A 317 7.55 5.28 43.01
N GLU A 318 8.72 4.73 43.37
CA GLU A 318 9.28 3.53 42.73
C GLU A 318 8.39 2.30 42.94
N GLU A 319 7.84 2.07 44.14
CA GLU A 319 6.88 1.00 44.40
C GLU A 319 5.60 1.14 43.56
N ALA A 320 5.11 2.37 43.35
CA ALA A 320 3.97 2.63 42.48
C ALA A 320 4.28 2.37 41.00
N LEU A 321 5.43 2.84 40.51
CA LEU A 321 5.93 2.55 39.15
C LEU A 321 6.10 1.03 38.93
N VAL A 322 6.68 0.31 39.90
CA VAL A 322 6.83 -1.15 39.83
C VAL A 322 5.46 -1.86 39.83
N LEU A 323 4.46 -1.33 40.53
CA LEU A 323 3.08 -1.84 40.45
C LEU A 323 2.46 -1.60 39.06
N GLU A 324 2.59 -0.41 38.49
CA GLU A 324 2.10 -0.10 37.14
C GLU A 324 2.80 -0.94 36.07
N PHE A 325 4.13 -1.04 36.09
CA PHE A 325 4.87 -1.95 35.21
C PHE A 325 4.45 -3.41 35.39
N LYS A 326 4.13 -3.86 36.60
CA LYS A 326 3.64 -5.21 36.88
C LYS A 326 2.20 -5.43 36.39
N GLU A 327 1.38 -4.40 36.26
CA GLU A 327 0.07 -4.50 35.61
C GLU A 327 0.20 -4.46 34.08
N MET A 328 1.06 -3.60 33.53
CA MET A 328 1.37 -3.62 32.08
C MET A 328 1.96 -4.97 31.64
N LEU A 329 2.90 -5.55 32.40
CA LEU A 329 3.47 -6.87 32.11
C LEU A 329 2.45 -8.02 32.24
N LYS A 330 1.41 -7.88 33.07
CA LYS A 330 0.28 -8.84 33.06
C LYS A 330 -0.60 -8.66 31.84
N PHE A 331 -0.84 -7.42 31.43
CA PHE A 331 -1.65 -7.10 30.27
C PHE A 331 -1.00 -7.61 28.98
N THR A 332 0.26 -7.25 28.71
CA THR A 332 1.01 -7.77 27.55
C THR A 332 1.20 -9.28 27.59
N ARG A 333 1.31 -9.89 28.78
CA ARG A 333 1.27 -11.35 28.92
C ARG A 333 -0.09 -11.95 28.54
N SER A 334 -1.20 -11.33 28.93
CA SER A 334 -2.53 -11.80 28.55
C SER A 334 -2.83 -11.59 27.06
N GLU A 335 -2.29 -10.53 26.46
CA GLU A 335 -2.33 -10.33 25.00
C GLU A 335 -1.48 -11.39 24.30
N SER A 336 -0.24 -11.63 24.74
CA SER A 336 0.62 -12.69 24.19
C SER A 336 0.03 -14.10 24.35
N GLU A 337 -0.63 -14.41 25.48
CA GLU A 337 -1.37 -15.68 25.67
C GLU A 337 -2.62 -15.76 24.76
N HIS A 338 -3.26 -14.63 24.44
CA HIS A 338 -4.34 -14.57 23.44
C HIS A 338 -3.81 -14.72 22.01
N GLU A 339 -2.70 -14.08 21.66
CA GLU A 339 -2.03 -14.22 20.36
C GLU A 339 -1.54 -15.65 20.15
N LEU A 340 -0.98 -16.30 21.17
CA LEU A 340 -0.53 -17.69 21.10
C LEU A 340 -1.72 -18.65 20.87
N THR A 341 -2.86 -18.41 21.50
CA THR A 341 -4.08 -19.22 21.27
C THR A 341 -4.72 -18.92 19.92
N GLN A 342 -4.64 -17.69 19.42
CA GLN A 342 -5.07 -17.35 18.06
C GLN A 342 -4.16 -17.96 17.00
N ALA A 343 -2.84 -17.90 17.19
CA ALA A 343 -1.85 -18.55 16.34
C ALA A 343 -2.04 -20.07 16.31
N SER A 344 -2.25 -20.71 17.46
CA SER A 344 -2.57 -22.15 17.53
C SER A 344 -3.89 -22.49 16.83
N ASN A 345 -4.91 -21.64 16.93
CA ASN A 345 -6.17 -21.84 16.18
C ASN A 345 -5.96 -21.70 14.66
N LEU A 346 -5.14 -20.75 14.21
CA LEU A 346 -4.78 -20.59 12.79
C LEU A 346 -3.89 -21.73 12.29
N GLU A 347 -2.97 -22.24 13.12
CA GLU A 347 -2.14 -23.41 12.83
C GLU A 347 -2.99 -24.68 12.68
N ASN A 348 -3.99 -24.88 13.56
CA ASN A 348 -4.96 -25.97 13.42
C ASN A 348 -5.84 -25.84 12.16
N GLN A 349 -6.24 -24.63 11.79
CA GLN A 349 -6.96 -24.37 10.53
C GLN A 349 -6.06 -24.62 9.30
N LEU A 350 -4.80 -24.23 9.36
CA LEU A 350 -3.82 -24.53 8.31
C LEU A 350 -3.57 -26.03 8.20
N SER A 351 -3.45 -26.78 9.31
CA SER A 351 -3.32 -28.24 9.33
C SER A 351 -4.51 -28.92 8.67
N SER A 352 -5.74 -28.50 9.01
CA SER A 352 -6.97 -28.98 8.37
C SER A 352 -6.98 -28.69 6.85
N VAL A 353 -6.56 -27.49 6.43
CA VAL A 353 -6.49 -27.13 5.01
C VAL A 353 -5.34 -27.86 4.29
N THR A 354 -4.25 -28.23 4.96
CA THR A 354 -3.23 -29.10 4.38
C THR A 354 -3.69 -30.55 4.27
N GLU A 355 -4.40 -31.09 5.26
CA GLU A 355 -5.00 -32.43 5.20
C GLU A 355 -6.03 -32.52 4.07
N GLU A 356 -6.93 -31.55 3.94
CA GLU A 356 -7.87 -31.47 2.80
C GLU A 356 -7.16 -31.34 1.45
N LYS A 357 -6.03 -30.61 1.37
CA LYS A 357 -5.22 -30.51 0.16
C LYS A 357 -4.50 -31.83 -0.16
N ASP A 358 -3.98 -32.54 0.82
CA ASP A 358 -3.30 -33.82 0.63
C ASP A 358 -4.29 -34.91 0.22
N GLU A 359 -5.51 -34.93 0.79
CA GLU A 359 -6.61 -35.76 0.29
C GLU A 359 -7.03 -35.38 -1.14
N ARG A 360 -7.01 -34.08 -1.49
CA ARG A 360 -7.32 -33.62 -2.85
C ARG A 360 -6.21 -33.97 -3.85
N ILE A 361 -4.95 -33.89 -3.44
CA ILE A 361 -3.80 -34.33 -4.25
C ILE A 361 -3.89 -35.84 -4.47
N LYS A 362 -4.14 -36.62 -3.42
CA LYS A 362 -4.26 -38.08 -3.51
C LYS A 362 -5.40 -38.53 -4.42
N THR A 363 -6.57 -37.89 -4.34
CA THR A 363 -7.68 -38.18 -5.26
C THR A 363 -7.36 -37.79 -6.71
N LEU A 364 -6.63 -36.70 -6.92
CA LEU A 364 -6.12 -36.33 -8.25
C LEU A 364 -5.02 -37.29 -8.76
N GLU A 365 -4.17 -37.84 -7.89
CA GLU A 365 -3.18 -38.87 -8.25
C GLU A 365 -3.85 -40.20 -8.61
N GLU A 366 -4.92 -40.58 -7.91
CA GLU A 366 -5.76 -41.75 -8.23
C GLU A 366 -6.48 -41.56 -9.58
N ASP A 367 -7.06 -40.37 -9.83
CA ASP A 367 -7.68 -40.03 -11.12
C ASP A 367 -6.68 -39.99 -12.28
N VAL A 368 -5.50 -39.39 -12.09
CA VAL A 368 -4.42 -39.39 -13.09
C VAL A 368 -3.97 -40.83 -13.38
N SER A 369 -3.79 -41.66 -12.35
CA SER A 369 -3.43 -43.07 -12.51
C SER A 369 -4.50 -43.85 -13.30
N ALA A 370 -5.79 -43.59 -13.04
CA ALA A 370 -6.90 -44.20 -13.77
C ALA A 370 -6.98 -43.73 -15.24
N LEU A 371 -6.70 -42.45 -15.51
CA LEU A 371 -6.59 -41.91 -16.87
C LEU A 371 -5.39 -42.51 -17.61
N GLN A 372 -4.27 -42.73 -16.92
CA GLN A 372 -3.05 -43.30 -17.50
C GLN A 372 -3.23 -44.78 -17.84
N ALA A 373 -3.89 -45.56 -16.97
CA ALA A 373 -4.30 -46.93 -17.28
C ALA A 373 -5.23 -47.01 -18.50
N ARG A 374 -6.21 -46.10 -18.62
CA ARG A 374 -7.08 -45.97 -19.81
C ARG A 374 -6.31 -45.54 -21.08
N GLN A 375 -5.26 -44.73 -20.92
CA GLN A 375 -4.38 -44.35 -22.02
C GLN A 375 -3.54 -45.55 -22.50
N ASP A 376 -3.09 -46.41 -21.60
CA ASP A 376 -2.37 -47.64 -21.94
C ASP A 376 -3.29 -48.69 -22.59
N GLU A 377 -4.54 -48.85 -22.12
CA GLU A 377 -5.58 -49.66 -22.78
C GLU A 377 -5.90 -49.15 -24.20
N CYS A 378 -6.00 -47.82 -24.38
CA CYS A 378 -6.07 -47.21 -25.72
C CYS A 378 -4.80 -47.47 -26.54
N GLY A 379 -3.62 -47.43 -25.91
CA GLY A 379 -2.34 -47.74 -26.54
C GLY A 379 -2.28 -49.18 -27.06
N ASP A 380 -2.74 -50.15 -26.27
CA ASP A 380 -2.72 -51.58 -26.61
C ASP A 380 -3.80 -51.94 -27.63
N THR A 381 -4.98 -51.33 -27.58
CA THR A 381 -5.98 -51.46 -28.66
C THR A 381 -5.48 -50.83 -29.96
N ILE A 382 -4.77 -49.70 -29.93
CA ILE A 382 -4.11 -49.12 -31.11
C ILE A 382 -2.99 -50.04 -31.64
N LYS A 383 -2.17 -50.67 -30.78
CA LYS A 383 -1.16 -51.66 -31.18
C LYS A 383 -1.82 -52.88 -31.83
N LEU A 384 -2.92 -53.38 -31.26
CA LEU A 384 -3.68 -54.51 -31.80
C LEU A 384 -4.26 -54.18 -33.18
N LEU A 385 -4.92 -53.02 -33.33
CA LEU A 385 -5.44 -52.55 -34.61
C LEU A 385 -4.32 -52.36 -35.65
N ARG A 386 -3.16 -51.82 -35.27
CA ARG A 386 -1.98 -51.74 -36.16
C ARG A 386 -1.49 -53.12 -36.58
N SER A 387 -1.47 -54.10 -35.67
CA SER A 387 -1.08 -55.49 -36.01
C SER A 387 -2.07 -56.15 -36.98
N GLN A 388 -3.39 -55.92 -36.80
CA GLN A 388 -4.43 -56.39 -37.71
C GLN A 388 -4.36 -55.70 -39.08
N ILE A 389 -4.07 -54.39 -39.12
CA ILE A 389 -3.82 -53.66 -40.37
C ILE A 389 -2.56 -54.19 -41.08
N SER A 390 -1.50 -54.57 -40.33
CA SER A 390 -0.31 -55.21 -40.91
C SER A 390 -0.64 -56.57 -41.51
N SER A 391 -1.33 -57.45 -40.77
CA SER A 391 -1.69 -58.79 -41.29
C SER A 391 -2.65 -58.69 -42.48
N LEU A 392 -3.62 -57.78 -42.47
CA LEU A 392 -4.50 -57.52 -43.61
C LEU A 392 -3.74 -56.89 -44.80
N SER A 393 -2.69 -56.11 -44.55
CA SER A 393 -1.79 -55.62 -45.62
C SER A 393 -0.97 -56.76 -46.21
N GLU A 394 -0.42 -57.65 -45.38
CA GLU A 394 0.35 -58.81 -45.83
C GLU A 394 -0.52 -59.83 -46.58
N GLU A 395 -1.77 -60.04 -46.15
CA GLU A 395 -2.78 -60.82 -46.88
C GLU A 395 -3.16 -60.15 -48.20
N ARG A 396 -3.43 -58.83 -48.21
CA ARG A 396 -3.67 -58.07 -49.44
C ARG A 396 -2.49 -58.21 -50.41
N ASP A 397 -1.26 -58.05 -49.93
CA ASP A 397 -0.05 -58.11 -50.76
C ASP A 397 0.28 -59.56 -51.18
N GLY A 398 -0.23 -60.56 -50.45
CA GLY A 398 -0.32 -61.96 -50.86
C GLY A 398 -1.30 -62.16 -52.01
N LEU A 399 -2.55 -61.75 -51.83
CA LEU A 399 -3.60 -61.83 -52.84
C LEU A 399 -3.28 -61.01 -54.10
N GLN A 400 -2.58 -59.88 -53.96
CA GLN A 400 -2.05 -59.08 -55.05
C GLN A 400 -1.03 -59.87 -55.86
N ARG A 401 -0.04 -60.52 -55.22
CA ARG A 401 0.93 -61.39 -55.88
C ARG A 401 0.26 -62.62 -56.51
N ASP A 402 -0.74 -63.20 -55.86
CA ASP A 402 -1.50 -64.32 -56.42
C ASP A 402 -2.37 -63.88 -57.60
N MET A 403 -2.95 -62.67 -57.59
CA MET A 403 -3.61 -62.08 -58.76
C MET A 403 -2.61 -61.81 -59.89
N GLU A 404 -1.43 -61.26 -59.60
CA GLU A 404 -0.39 -61.00 -60.59
C GLU A 404 0.12 -62.31 -61.20
N ALA A 405 0.38 -63.35 -60.41
CA ALA A 405 0.75 -64.68 -60.88
C ALA A 405 -0.39 -65.36 -61.67
N ASN A 406 -1.65 -65.21 -61.24
CA ASN A 406 -2.81 -65.67 -62.00
C ASN A 406 -3.02 -64.87 -63.29
N GLN A 407 -2.65 -63.59 -63.33
CA GLN A 407 -2.73 -62.75 -64.52
C GLN A 407 -1.58 -63.04 -65.49
N GLU A 408 -0.38 -63.37 -64.99
CA GLU A 408 0.69 -63.96 -65.80
C GLU A 408 0.26 -65.32 -66.36
N HIS A 409 -0.31 -66.21 -65.54
CA HIS A 409 -0.88 -67.49 -66.01
C HIS A 409 -2.01 -67.31 -67.03
N LEU A 410 -2.92 -66.36 -66.81
CA LEU A 410 -3.97 -66.02 -67.77
C LEU A 410 -3.39 -65.40 -69.05
N SER A 411 -2.32 -64.60 -68.97
CA SER A 411 -1.64 -64.06 -70.16
C SER A 411 -0.89 -65.16 -70.93
N GLY A 412 -0.27 -66.12 -70.23
CA GLY A 412 0.35 -67.29 -70.81
C GLY A 412 -0.68 -68.23 -71.44
N LEU A 413 -1.82 -68.44 -70.77
CA LEU A 413 -2.96 -69.16 -71.32
C LEU A 413 -3.61 -68.39 -72.48
N GLN A 414 -3.69 -67.06 -72.45
CA GLN A 414 -4.17 -66.26 -73.58
C GLN A 414 -3.20 -66.30 -74.75
N CYS A 415 -1.90 -66.33 -74.50
CA CYS A 415 -0.87 -66.52 -75.53
C CYS A 415 -0.96 -67.93 -76.12
N HIS A 416 -1.12 -68.95 -75.29
CA HIS A 416 -1.29 -70.33 -75.75
C HIS A 416 -2.64 -70.57 -76.42
N ILE A 417 -3.70 -69.90 -75.97
CA ILE A 417 -5.02 -69.88 -76.64
C ILE A 417 -4.91 -69.10 -77.94
N THR A 418 -4.17 -68.00 -78.04
CA THR A 418 -3.97 -67.34 -79.35
C THR A 418 -3.11 -68.18 -80.29
N GLU A 419 -2.10 -68.91 -79.81
CA GLU A 419 -1.39 -69.93 -80.59
C GLU A 419 -2.35 -71.03 -81.07
N ILE A 420 -3.17 -71.60 -80.17
CA ILE A 420 -4.14 -72.66 -80.49
C ILE A 420 -5.21 -72.13 -81.45
N LEU A 421 -5.76 -70.95 -81.23
CA LEU A 421 -6.78 -70.32 -82.09
C LEU A 421 -6.18 -69.93 -83.45
N GLN A 422 -4.91 -69.52 -83.51
CA GLN A 422 -4.18 -69.30 -84.76
C GLN A 422 -3.83 -70.62 -85.47
N GLN A 423 -3.80 -71.74 -84.74
CA GLN A 423 -3.69 -73.11 -85.28
C GLN A 423 -5.03 -73.80 -85.55
N SER A 424 -6.17 -73.29 -85.05
CA SER A 424 -7.49 -73.96 -85.16
C SER A 424 -8.55 -73.14 -85.92
N PHE A 425 -8.47 -71.81 -85.96
CA PHE A 425 -9.25 -70.99 -86.90
C PHE A 425 -8.66 -70.94 -88.32
N SER A 426 -7.97 -72.01 -88.73
CA SER A 426 -7.88 -72.37 -90.14
C SER A 426 -9.17 -73.01 -90.66
N GLU A 427 -10.09 -73.50 -89.81
CA GLU A 427 -11.37 -74.08 -90.25
C GLU A 427 -12.51 -74.04 -89.22
N THR A 428 -13.69 -73.62 -89.70
CA THR A 428 -15.06 -73.79 -89.14
C THR A 428 -15.58 -72.91 -87.99
N GLU A 429 -16.82 -72.46 -88.17
CA GLU A 429 -17.65 -71.61 -87.32
C GLU A 429 -18.38 -72.43 -86.22
N VAL A 430 -18.88 -71.77 -85.15
CA VAL A 430 -20.24 -71.91 -84.55
C VAL A 430 -20.35 -71.20 -83.17
N ASP A 431 -21.01 -70.03 -83.19
CA ASP A 431 -22.23 -69.70 -82.41
C ASP A 431 -22.27 -69.73 -80.87
N GLY A 432 -21.16 -69.57 -80.15
CA GLY A 432 -21.12 -69.61 -78.67
C GLY A 432 -20.97 -68.30 -77.88
N SER A 433 -20.72 -67.14 -78.51
CA SER A 433 -20.11 -65.97 -77.81
C SER A 433 -21.07 -64.90 -77.25
N SER A 434 -22.39 -65.00 -77.48
CA SER A 434 -23.33 -63.91 -77.16
C SER A 434 -23.54 -63.68 -75.65
N ASP A 435 -23.70 -64.75 -74.87
CA ASP A 435 -24.23 -64.63 -73.49
C ASP A 435 -23.21 -64.15 -72.46
N ILE A 436 -21.91 -64.39 -72.69
CA ILE A 436 -20.84 -63.95 -71.78
C ILE A 436 -20.60 -62.44 -71.94
N SER A 437 -20.61 -61.91 -73.17
CA SER A 437 -20.50 -60.47 -73.42
C SER A 437 -21.65 -59.71 -72.77
N ALA A 438 -22.89 -60.19 -72.96
CA ALA A 438 -24.08 -59.56 -72.40
C ALA A 438 -24.13 -59.56 -70.86
N LEU A 439 -23.47 -60.52 -70.19
CA LEU A 439 -23.35 -60.55 -68.73
C LEU A 439 -22.32 -59.55 -68.21
N ILE A 440 -21.17 -59.45 -68.87
CA ILE A 440 -20.11 -58.49 -68.53
C ILE A 440 -20.61 -57.05 -68.71
N ASP A 441 -21.30 -56.76 -69.81
CA ASP A 441 -21.88 -55.44 -70.07
C ASP A 441 -22.90 -55.04 -68.98
N ARG A 442 -23.74 -55.99 -68.52
CA ARG A 442 -24.73 -55.73 -67.44
C ARG A 442 -24.10 -55.48 -66.08
N LEU A 443 -23.04 -56.21 -65.74
CA LEU A 443 -22.31 -55.98 -64.49
C LEU A 443 -21.54 -54.66 -64.53
N TRP A 444 -21.00 -54.28 -65.70
CA TRP A 444 -20.36 -52.99 -65.90
C TRP A 444 -21.36 -51.82 -65.81
N THR A 445 -22.57 -51.93 -66.37
CA THR A 445 -23.60 -50.88 -66.22
C THR A 445 -24.04 -50.76 -64.77
N ALA A 446 -24.28 -51.86 -64.06
CA ALA A 446 -24.69 -51.82 -62.65
C ALA A 446 -23.64 -51.14 -61.75
N ALA A 447 -22.35 -51.44 -61.96
CA ALA A 447 -21.25 -50.81 -61.22
C ALA A 447 -21.09 -49.31 -61.54
N GLN A 448 -21.44 -48.87 -62.76
CA GLN A 448 -21.45 -47.44 -63.11
C GLN A 448 -22.66 -46.70 -62.52
N GLU A 449 -23.84 -47.36 -62.48
CA GLU A 449 -25.05 -46.81 -61.85
C GLU A 449 -24.85 -46.62 -60.34
N GLU A 450 -24.32 -47.62 -59.62
CA GLU A 450 -24.02 -47.52 -58.19
C GLU A 450 -23.00 -46.40 -57.89
N LYS A 451 -21.96 -46.29 -58.74
CA LYS A 451 -20.97 -45.20 -58.67
C LYS A 451 -21.57 -43.83 -58.96
N ALA A 452 -22.57 -43.73 -59.83
CA ALA A 452 -23.27 -42.48 -60.12
C ALA A 452 -24.14 -42.05 -58.93
N VAL A 453 -24.88 -42.97 -58.32
CA VAL A 453 -25.71 -42.71 -57.12
C VAL A 453 -24.85 -42.24 -55.94
N LEU A 454 -23.73 -42.92 -55.66
CA LEU A 454 -22.81 -42.51 -54.58
C LEU A 454 -22.16 -41.14 -54.83
N ARG A 455 -21.92 -40.78 -56.09
CA ARG A 455 -21.44 -39.44 -56.45
C ARG A 455 -22.51 -38.38 -56.21
N GLN A 456 -23.73 -38.61 -56.69
CA GLN A 456 -24.86 -37.69 -56.49
C GLN A 456 -25.13 -37.46 -54.99
N GLN A 457 -25.14 -38.52 -54.17
CA GLN A 457 -25.31 -38.39 -52.72
C GLN A 457 -24.18 -37.60 -52.04
N LEU A 458 -22.95 -37.68 -52.55
CA LEU A 458 -21.83 -36.87 -52.04
C LEU A 458 -22.00 -35.40 -52.45
N GLU A 459 -22.40 -35.16 -53.69
CA GLU A 459 -22.62 -33.83 -54.27
C GLU A 459 -23.78 -33.10 -53.55
N GLU A 460 -24.91 -33.77 -53.35
CA GLU A 460 -26.06 -33.27 -52.58
C GLU A 460 -25.70 -32.94 -51.12
N ARG A 461 -24.86 -33.76 -50.46
CA ARG A 461 -24.39 -33.47 -49.09
C ARG A 461 -23.41 -32.29 -49.04
N VAL A 462 -22.57 -32.13 -50.06
CA VAL A 462 -21.68 -30.95 -50.17
C VAL A 462 -22.53 -29.70 -50.40
N GLU A 463 -23.50 -29.73 -51.32
CA GLU A 463 -24.40 -28.62 -51.56
C GLU A 463 -25.17 -28.22 -50.29
N HIS A 464 -25.73 -29.17 -49.55
CA HIS A 464 -26.42 -28.93 -48.27
C HIS A 464 -25.51 -28.20 -47.25
N ILE A 465 -24.31 -28.72 -47.02
CA ILE A 465 -23.34 -28.13 -46.09
C ILE A 465 -22.93 -26.73 -46.55
N THR A 466 -22.73 -26.51 -47.87
CA THR A 466 -22.42 -25.17 -48.38
C THR A 466 -23.59 -24.20 -48.23
N ALA A 467 -24.83 -24.65 -48.37
CA ALA A 467 -26.03 -23.82 -48.18
C ALA A 467 -26.23 -23.45 -46.70
N GLU A 468 -26.02 -24.38 -45.76
CA GLU A 468 -26.07 -24.10 -44.31
C GLU A 468 -24.97 -23.12 -43.88
N LEU A 469 -23.74 -23.29 -44.38
CA LEU A 469 -22.65 -22.36 -44.13
C LEU A 469 -22.93 -20.97 -44.73
N GLN A 470 -23.50 -20.89 -45.94
CA GLN A 470 -23.90 -19.62 -46.55
C GLN A 470 -25.03 -18.94 -45.77
N ALA A 471 -26.03 -19.68 -45.28
CA ALA A 471 -27.08 -19.15 -44.43
C ALA A 471 -26.51 -18.59 -43.12
N ARG A 472 -25.63 -19.35 -42.44
CA ARG A 472 -24.99 -18.91 -41.19
C ARG A 472 -24.10 -17.68 -41.39
N ILE A 473 -23.38 -17.59 -42.51
CA ILE A 473 -22.61 -16.38 -42.88
C ILE A 473 -23.56 -15.19 -43.11
N HIS A 474 -24.70 -15.41 -43.77
CA HIS A 474 -25.66 -14.33 -44.03
C HIS A 474 -26.34 -13.82 -42.76
N ASP A 475 -26.65 -14.69 -41.79
CA ASP A 475 -27.20 -14.29 -40.50
C ASP A 475 -26.16 -13.54 -39.65
N LEU A 476 -24.90 -14.01 -39.60
CA LEU A 476 -23.81 -13.28 -38.94
C LEU A 476 -23.55 -11.91 -39.60
N LEU A 477 -23.72 -11.78 -40.91
CA LEU A 477 -23.64 -10.49 -41.60
C LEU A 477 -24.79 -9.55 -41.20
N ARG A 478 -26.02 -10.06 -41.04
CA ARG A 478 -27.16 -9.27 -40.53
C ARG A 478 -26.95 -8.83 -39.08
N GLU A 479 -26.49 -9.72 -38.21
CA GLU A 479 -26.18 -9.38 -36.82
C GLU A 479 -25.10 -8.27 -36.75
N LYS A 480 -24.03 -8.40 -37.56
CA LYS A 480 -22.99 -7.37 -37.68
C LYS A 480 -23.54 -6.03 -38.20
N ASP A 481 -24.46 -6.04 -39.16
CA ASP A 481 -25.06 -4.81 -39.70
C ASP A 481 -26.08 -4.17 -38.73
N LEU A 482 -26.80 -4.98 -37.92
CA LEU A 482 -27.64 -4.49 -36.82
C LEU A 482 -26.82 -3.89 -35.68
N LEU A 483 -25.72 -4.54 -35.28
CA LEU A 483 -24.79 -4.02 -34.26
C LEU A 483 -24.10 -2.73 -34.73
N LYS A 484 -23.84 -2.58 -36.04
CA LYS A 484 -23.38 -1.32 -36.62
C LYS A 484 -24.44 -0.22 -36.56
N ALA A 485 -25.71 -0.54 -36.79
CA ALA A 485 -26.80 0.42 -36.66
C ALA A 485 -26.94 0.91 -35.21
N SER A 486 -27.00 0.00 -34.24
CA SER A 486 -27.09 0.36 -32.82
C SER A 486 -25.86 1.15 -32.32
N LEU A 487 -24.66 0.85 -32.83
CA LEU A 487 -23.47 1.65 -32.54
C LEU A 487 -23.57 3.07 -33.15
N GLY A 488 -24.16 3.20 -34.35
CA GLY A 488 -24.44 4.48 -34.97
C GLY A 488 -25.43 5.34 -34.16
N ASP A 489 -26.51 4.72 -33.67
CA ASP A 489 -27.50 5.39 -32.83
C ASP A 489 -26.88 5.86 -31.49
N VAL A 490 -26.11 4.99 -30.82
CA VAL A 490 -25.38 5.36 -29.59
C VAL A 490 -24.36 6.48 -29.84
N LEU A 491 -23.69 6.49 -31.00
CA LEU A 491 -22.78 7.60 -31.36
C LEU A 491 -23.54 8.92 -31.54
N LEU A 492 -24.69 8.92 -32.21
CA LEU A 492 -25.55 10.10 -32.35
C LEU A 492 -26.04 10.61 -30.99
N ASP A 493 -26.43 9.71 -30.08
CA ASP A 493 -26.79 10.07 -28.71
C ASP A 493 -25.61 10.68 -27.94
N THR A 494 -24.39 10.14 -28.08
CA THR A 494 -23.19 10.75 -27.46
C THR A 494 -22.82 12.10 -28.06
N GLU A 495 -23.01 12.31 -29.37
CA GLU A 495 -22.81 13.62 -30.02
C GLU A 495 -23.85 14.64 -29.55
N GLY A 496 -25.11 14.22 -29.37
CA GLY A 496 -26.20 15.00 -28.78
C GLY A 496 -25.87 15.42 -27.34
N LEU A 497 -25.57 14.46 -26.46
CA LEU A 497 -25.20 14.74 -25.07
C LEU A 497 -23.96 15.64 -24.96
N GLN A 498 -22.96 15.48 -25.82
CA GLN A 498 -21.81 16.40 -25.87
C GLN A 498 -22.21 17.82 -26.32
N LYS A 499 -23.17 17.97 -27.23
CA LYS A 499 -23.68 19.29 -27.64
C LYS A 499 -24.44 19.96 -26.49
N ASP A 500 -25.30 19.22 -25.81
CA ASP A 500 -26.07 19.73 -24.67
C ASP A 500 -25.16 20.09 -23.49
N LEU A 501 -24.10 19.30 -23.25
CA LEU A 501 -23.05 19.64 -22.28
C LEU A 501 -22.35 20.97 -22.62
N ARG A 502 -22.00 21.21 -23.89
CA ARG A 502 -21.40 22.49 -24.34
C ARG A 502 -22.37 23.66 -24.18
N GLU A 503 -23.66 23.46 -24.48
CA GLU A 503 -24.69 24.48 -24.28
C GLU A 503 -24.90 24.80 -22.79
N MET A 504 -24.90 23.79 -21.91
CA MET A 504 -24.93 23.94 -20.45
C MET A 504 -23.67 24.58 -19.86
N GLN A 505 -22.49 24.32 -20.43
CA GLN A 505 -21.25 25.00 -20.06
C GLN A 505 -21.32 26.49 -20.43
N ALA A 506 -21.72 26.83 -21.66
CA ALA A 506 -21.90 28.20 -22.10
C ALA A 506 -23.01 28.95 -21.30
N MET A 507 -24.05 28.24 -20.84
CA MET A 507 -25.07 28.81 -19.96
C MET A 507 -24.53 29.04 -18.54
N ASN A 508 -23.71 28.12 -18.00
CA ASN A 508 -23.02 28.33 -16.73
C ASN A 508 -22.01 29.48 -16.79
N GLU A 509 -21.30 29.66 -17.89
CA GLU A 509 -20.41 30.82 -18.09
C GLU A 509 -21.19 32.14 -18.11
N LYS A 510 -22.35 32.20 -18.77
CA LYS A 510 -23.25 33.36 -18.70
C LYS A 510 -23.75 33.61 -17.28
N LEU A 511 -24.22 32.59 -16.57
CA LEU A 511 -24.67 32.72 -15.18
C LEU A 511 -23.52 33.11 -14.23
N ARG A 512 -22.28 32.66 -14.48
CA ARG A 512 -21.10 33.14 -13.74
C ARG A 512 -20.80 34.59 -14.06
N ALA A 513 -20.85 35.02 -15.32
CA ALA A 513 -20.66 36.42 -15.70
C ALA A 513 -21.77 37.34 -15.15
N GLU A 514 -23.02 36.88 -15.11
CA GLU A 514 -24.14 37.58 -14.48
C GLU A 514 -23.96 37.66 -12.96
N ASN A 515 -23.56 36.58 -12.28
CA ASN A 515 -23.22 36.62 -10.86
C ASN A 515 -22.00 37.52 -10.57
N HIS A 516 -21.00 37.56 -11.44
CA HIS A 516 -19.84 38.44 -11.30
C HIS A 516 -20.25 39.91 -11.49
N ASN A 517 -21.15 40.21 -12.42
CA ASN A 517 -21.74 41.55 -12.61
C ASN A 517 -22.65 41.95 -11.43
N LEU A 518 -23.41 41.03 -10.86
CA LEU A 518 -24.22 41.28 -9.66
C LEU A 518 -23.33 41.49 -8.42
N LEU A 519 -22.26 40.71 -8.26
CA LEU A 519 -21.24 40.93 -7.25
C LEU A 519 -20.54 42.28 -7.44
N ALA A 520 -20.17 42.65 -8.66
CA ALA A 520 -19.61 43.97 -8.97
C ALA A 520 -20.59 45.08 -8.58
N GLN A 521 -21.87 45.00 -8.97
CA GLN A 521 -22.91 45.95 -8.56
C GLN A 521 -23.11 45.99 -7.03
N VAL A 522 -23.04 44.86 -6.34
CA VAL A 522 -23.07 44.83 -4.87
C VAL A 522 -21.84 45.50 -4.29
N THR A 523 -20.63 45.27 -4.82
CA THR A 523 -19.41 45.97 -4.34
C THR A 523 -19.41 47.46 -4.67
N ASP A 524 -20.00 47.89 -5.79
CA ASP A 524 -20.19 49.31 -6.13
C ASP A 524 -21.23 49.96 -5.21
N LEU A 525 -22.31 49.26 -4.86
CA LEU A 525 -23.29 49.73 -3.88
C LEU A 525 -22.72 49.76 -2.47
N SER A 526 -21.93 48.77 -2.06
CA SER A 526 -21.19 48.77 -0.79
C SER A 526 -20.17 49.89 -0.74
N ARG A 527 -19.41 50.13 -1.82
CA ARG A 527 -18.49 51.28 -1.92
C ARG A 527 -19.24 52.61 -1.86
N GLY A 528 -20.38 52.73 -2.53
CA GLY A 528 -21.25 53.91 -2.44
C GLY A 528 -21.90 54.10 -1.06
N LEU A 529 -22.06 53.03 -0.27
CA LEU A 529 -22.46 53.11 1.14
C LEU A 529 -21.29 53.47 2.06
N GLU A 530 -20.05 53.04 1.75
CA GLU A 530 -18.84 53.47 2.47
C GLU A 530 -18.43 54.92 2.15
N GLU A 531 -18.61 55.38 0.91
CA GLU A 531 -18.39 56.77 0.50
C GLU A 531 -19.42 57.68 1.20
N LYS A 532 -20.71 57.31 1.19
CA LYS A 532 -21.73 57.99 2.02
C LYS A 532 -21.50 57.84 3.52
N GLY A 533 -20.88 56.74 3.96
CA GLY A 533 -20.45 56.52 5.34
C GLY A 533 -19.27 57.40 5.77
N LYS A 534 -18.49 57.90 4.81
CA LYS A 534 -17.37 58.83 5.05
C LYS A 534 -17.78 60.30 4.88
N GLU A 535 -18.77 60.61 4.04
CA GLU A 535 -19.38 61.96 3.98
C GLU A 535 -20.33 62.24 5.17
N SER A 536 -20.84 61.22 5.87
CA SER A 536 -21.75 61.39 7.03
C SER A 536 -21.07 61.58 8.39
N LEU A 537 -19.74 61.70 8.43
CA LEU A 537 -18.98 61.95 9.67
C LEU A 537 -18.67 63.44 9.94
N ASP A 538 -18.95 64.35 8.99
CA ASP A 538 -18.88 65.81 9.18
C ASP A 538 -20.27 66.50 9.29
N GLU A 539 -21.37 65.79 9.06
CA GLU A 539 -22.75 66.33 9.21
C GLU A 539 -23.42 65.99 10.56
N THR A 540 -22.79 65.16 11.40
CA THR A 540 -23.37 64.72 12.69
C THR A 540 -23.27 65.76 13.82
N ASP A 541 -22.58 66.89 13.61
CA ASP A 541 -22.64 68.07 14.49
C ASP A 541 -23.78 69.05 14.14
N ALA A 542 -24.44 68.91 12.99
CA ALA A 542 -25.51 69.82 12.55
C ALA A 542 -26.92 69.40 13.03
N GLN A 543 -27.15 68.11 13.32
CA GLN A 543 -28.48 67.59 13.70
C GLN A 543 -28.73 67.50 15.22
N VAL A 544 -27.73 67.83 16.06
CA VAL A 544 -27.90 67.91 17.52
C VAL A 544 -28.64 69.19 17.95
N GLN A 545 -28.69 70.23 17.11
CA GLN A 545 -29.46 71.45 17.41
C GLN A 545 -30.97 71.31 17.17
N GLU A 546 -31.42 70.58 16.14
CA GLU A 546 -32.85 70.48 15.80
C GLU A 546 -33.64 69.57 16.77
N ALA A 547 -32.95 68.59 17.39
CA ALA A 547 -33.53 67.77 18.46
C ALA A 547 -33.78 68.57 19.77
N SER A 548 -33.03 69.65 20.01
CA SER A 548 -33.24 70.51 21.18
C SER A 548 -34.45 71.44 21.04
N GLU A 549 -34.81 71.83 19.82
CA GLU A 549 -35.92 72.77 19.58
C GLU A 549 -37.29 72.07 19.59
N LEU A 550 -37.38 70.83 19.12
CA LEU A 550 -38.61 70.03 19.19
C LEU A 550 -38.97 69.58 20.63
N GLN A 551 -37.99 69.48 21.52
CA GLN A 551 -38.23 69.19 22.94
C GLN A 551 -38.70 70.44 23.72
N GLN A 552 -38.34 71.65 23.25
CA GLN A 552 -38.86 72.92 23.75
C GLN A 552 -40.30 73.19 23.24
N ALA A 553 -40.57 72.90 21.96
CA ALA A 553 -41.88 73.12 21.34
C ALA A 553 -43.02 72.25 21.90
N LEU A 554 -42.71 71.13 22.58
CA LEU A 554 -43.70 70.33 23.29
C LEU A 554 -44.00 70.89 24.70
N ALA A 555 -42.99 71.43 25.41
CA ALA A 555 -43.19 72.14 26.67
C ALA A 555 -44.06 73.41 26.50
N ASP A 556 -43.93 74.09 25.36
CA ASP A 556 -44.74 75.27 25.02
C ASP A 556 -46.18 74.93 24.59
N ARG A 557 -46.49 73.65 24.27
CA ARG A 557 -47.88 73.21 23.98
C ARG A 557 -48.62 72.74 25.23
N ASP A 558 -47.95 72.10 26.18
CA ASP A 558 -48.57 71.71 27.45
C ASP A 558 -48.84 72.92 28.35
N THR A 559 -47.98 73.95 28.31
CA THR A 559 -48.26 75.23 28.99
C THR A 559 -49.42 76.00 28.36
N LEU A 560 -49.64 75.91 27.05
CA LEU A 560 -50.81 76.51 26.37
C LEU A 560 -52.13 75.77 26.67
N ILE A 561 -52.07 74.45 26.88
CA ILE A 561 -53.24 73.64 27.28
C ILE A 561 -53.64 73.93 28.74
N SER A 562 -52.68 74.22 29.64
CA SER A 562 -53.00 74.76 30.97
C SER A 562 -53.58 76.18 30.91
N GLN A 563 -53.12 77.06 30.02
CA GLN A 563 -53.62 78.43 29.90
C GLN A 563 -55.06 78.51 29.34
N LEU A 564 -55.44 77.62 28.41
CA LEU A 564 -56.80 77.56 27.86
C LEU A 564 -57.81 76.81 28.77
N GLY A 565 -57.34 76.19 29.85
CA GLY A 565 -58.19 75.56 30.87
C GLY A 565 -58.74 76.55 31.92
N GLU A 566 -58.09 77.69 32.14
CA GLU A 566 -58.43 78.62 33.23
C GLU A 566 -59.27 79.84 32.77
N GLU A 567 -59.38 80.12 31.47
CA GLU A 567 -60.15 81.28 30.97
C GLU A 567 -61.69 81.09 30.91
N VAL A 568 -62.23 79.92 31.28
CA VAL A 568 -63.68 79.62 31.20
C VAL A 568 -64.41 79.70 32.57
N THR A 569 -63.70 79.96 33.68
CA THR A 569 -64.30 79.89 35.04
C THR A 569 -64.13 81.15 35.92
N HIS A 570 -64.00 82.35 35.34
CA HIS A 570 -64.07 83.61 36.11
C HIS A 570 -64.97 84.73 35.52
N LEU A 571 -66.15 84.89 36.14
CA LEU A 571 -66.87 86.15 36.43
C LEU A 571 -67.56 86.98 35.32
N GLN A 572 -68.83 86.64 35.05
CA GLN A 572 -70.02 87.35 35.60
C GLN A 572 -70.07 88.92 35.66
N VAL A 573 -70.86 89.52 34.73
CA VAL A 573 -71.94 90.55 34.94
C VAL A 573 -71.68 92.09 35.00
N SER A 574 -72.61 92.82 34.34
CA SER A 574 -73.17 94.20 34.56
C SER A 574 -72.78 95.28 33.50
N CYS A 575 -73.63 96.05 32.81
CA CYS A 575 -74.87 96.84 33.11
C CYS A 575 -74.59 98.17 33.88
N VAL A 576 -75.24 99.34 33.67
CA VAL A 576 -76.60 99.74 33.21
C VAL A 576 -76.59 101.15 32.53
N CYS A 577 -77.59 101.55 31.70
CA CYS A 577 -78.07 102.96 31.60
C CYS A 577 -79.51 103.12 31.02
N ASP A 578 -80.30 104.06 31.58
CA ASP A 578 -81.78 104.02 31.67
C ASP A 578 -82.55 105.21 31.02
N ALA A 579 -83.91 105.15 31.02
CA ALA A 579 -84.81 106.11 31.71
C ALA A 579 -86.21 106.38 31.06
N GLU A 580 -87.26 106.27 31.91
CA GLU A 580 -88.59 106.95 31.92
C GLU A 580 -89.58 106.77 30.72
N MET A 581 -90.91 107.04 30.81
CA MET A 581 -91.84 107.39 31.92
C MET A 581 -93.28 106.84 31.64
N LEU A 582 -94.22 107.07 32.58
CA LEU A 582 -95.65 106.70 32.50
C LEU A 582 -96.58 107.89 32.18
N LYS A 583 -97.55 107.69 31.26
CA LYS A 583 -98.87 108.35 31.34
C LYS A 583 -100.00 107.47 30.80
N LYS A 584 -101.21 107.74 31.28
CA LYS A 584 -102.31 106.77 31.45
C LYS A 584 -103.48 107.05 30.48
N GLU A 585 -104.22 105.99 30.13
CA GLU A 585 -105.58 106.06 29.56
C GLU A 585 -105.75 106.90 28.26
N SER A 586 -105.05 106.46 27.21
CA SER A 586 -105.37 106.75 25.81
C SER A 586 -104.98 105.59 24.85
N LYS A 587 -104.51 104.41 25.30
CA LYS A 587 -105.38 103.27 25.71
C LYS A 587 -106.87 103.48 25.36
N ASP A 588 -107.57 102.66 24.56
CA ASP A 588 -107.42 101.21 24.35
C ASP A 588 -107.34 100.76 22.88
N LYS A 589 -107.30 101.70 21.91
CA LYS A 589 -107.45 101.36 20.49
C LYS A 589 -106.14 100.91 19.83
N ASP A 590 -105.06 101.67 20.00
CA ASP A 590 -103.75 101.30 19.43
C ASP A 590 -103.13 100.07 20.12
N GLU A 591 -103.50 99.81 21.37
CA GLU A 591 -103.09 98.58 22.07
C GLU A 591 -103.56 97.32 21.35
N ARG A 592 -104.74 97.30 20.71
CA ARG A 592 -105.23 96.10 20.01
C ARG A 592 -104.44 95.86 18.72
N MET A 593 -104.13 96.92 17.98
CA MET A 593 -103.32 96.82 16.75
C MET A 593 -101.88 96.41 17.07
N ASN A 594 -101.29 96.99 18.14
CA ASN A 594 -99.96 96.63 18.59
C ASN A 594 -99.91 95.26 19.26
N LYS A 595 -100.97 94.80 19.94
CA LYS A 595 -101.07 93.41 20.44
C LYS A 595 -101.18 92.40 19.29
N ILE A 596 -101.95 92.67 18.24
CA ILE A 596 -102.01 91.78 17.05
C ILE A 596 -100.66 91.75 16.32
N LYS A 597 -100.01 92.91 16.10
CA LYS A 597 -98.66 92.96 15.51
C LYS A 597 -97.62 92.30 16.42
N ALA A 598 -97.70 92.47 17.74
CA ALA A 598 -96.80 91.82 18.70
C ALA A 598 -97.02 90.30 18.75
N VAL A 599 -98.26 89.80 18.67
CA VAL A 599 -98.54 88.36 18.58
C VAL A 599 -98.06 87.81 17.24
N ALA A 600 -98.25 88.52 16.12
CA ALA A 600 -97.70 88.11 14.82
C ALA A 600 -96.16 88.11 14.80
N VAL A 601 -95.50 89.11 15.42
CA VAL A 601 -94.04 89.17 15.55
C VAL A 601 -93.50 88.17 16.57
N LYS A 602 -94.25 87.87 17.65
CA LYS A 602 -93.87 86.87 18.66
C LYS A 602 -94.04 85.46 18.10
N ALA A 603 -95.16 85.16 17.45
CA ALA A 603 -95.34 83.91 16.71
C ALA A 603 -94.35 83.78 15.55
N LYS A 604 -93.98 84.86 14.85
CA LYS A 604 -92.90 84.82 13.86
C LYS A 604 -91.53 84.58 14.50
N LYS A 605 -91.21 85.23 15.62
CA LYS A 605 -89.95 84.99 16.37
C LYS A 605 -89.91 83.57 16.95
N GLU A 606 -90.99 83.06 17.51
CA GLU A 606 -91.11 81.69 18.02
C GLU A 606 -91.05 80.67 16.87
N LEU A 607 -91.63 80.97 15.71
CA LEU A 607 -91.47 80.17 14.49
C LEU A 607 -90.04 80.22 13.93
N ASP A 608 -89.38 81.38 13.98
CA ASP A 608 -87.99 81.54 13.50
C ASP A 608 -86.97 80.98 14.52
N ILE A 609 -87.30 80.93 15.82
CA ILE A 609 -86.58 80.19 16.86
C ILE A 609 -86.78 78.69 16.65
N SER A 610 -88.02 78.21 16.53
CA SER A 610 -88.33 76.80 16.28
C SER A 610 -87.74 76.29 14.96
N LYS A 611 -87.66 77.13 13.92
CA LYS A 611 -86.91 76.79 12.70
C LYS A 611 -85.41 76.69 12.94
N LYS A 612 -84.82 77.58 13.75
CA LYS A 612 -83.39 77.49 14.12
C LYS A 612 -83.12 76.26 14.96
N GLU A 613 -84.00 75.90 15.89
CA GLU A 613 -83.95 74.65 16.65
C GLU A 613 -84.08 73.43 15.72
N VAL A 614 -85.01 73.44 14.76
CA VAL A 614 -85.13 72.37 13.75
C VAL A 614 -83.93 72.30 12.80
N VAL A 615 -83.23 73.41 12.55
CA VAL A 615 -81.95 73.42 11.81
C VAL A 615 -80.82 72.89 12.68
N SER A 616 -80.67 73.33 13.94
CA SER A 616 -79.70 72.79 14.91
C SER A 616 -79.87 71.28 15.08
N LEU A 617 -81.09 70.81 15.32
CA LEU A 617 -81.41 69.38 15.46
C LEU A 617 -81.21 68.58 14.15
N ARG A 618 -81.22 69.24 12.98
CA ARG A 618 -80.84 68.61 11.71
C ARG A 618 -79.33 68.55 11.54
N GLU A 619 -78.63 69.63 11.86
CA GLU A 619 -77.17 69.70 11.86
C GLU A 619 -76.60 68.67 12.85
N GLU A 620 -77.13 68.58 14.08
CA GLU A 620 -76.82 67.53 15.06
C GLU A 620 -77.17 66.13 14.55
N ALA A 621 -78.32 65.93 13.89
CA ALA A 621 -78.68 64.61 13.35
C ALA A 621 -77.84 64.20 12.13
N ASP A 622 -77.33 65.16 11.35
CA ASP A 622 -76.42 64.90 10.23
C ASP A 622 -74.97 64.75 10.72
N GLN A 623 -74.58 65.44 11.80
CA GLN A 623 -73.34 65.23 12.55
C GLN A 623 -73.30 63.80 13.12
N LEU A 624 -74.35 63.37 13.82
CA LEU A 624 -74.47 62.00 14.37
C LEU A 624 -74.51 60.92 13.28
N LYS A 625 -75.04 61.22 12.08
CA LYS A 625 -74.93 60.31 10.92
C LYS A 625 -73.49 60.25 10.39
N ALA A 626 -72.81 61.39 10.30
CA ALA A 626 -71.41 61.44 9.88
C ALA A 626 -70.51 60.67 10.86
N GLU A 627 -70.71 60.86 12.17
CA GLU A 627 -70.05 60.12 13.24
C GLU A 627 -70.33 58.62 13.14
N ARG A 628 -71.61 58.21 13.00
CA ARG A 628 -71.99 56.81 12.73
C ARG A 628 -71.29 56.25 11.51
N ASP A 629 -71.20 57.02 10.42
CA ASP A 629 -70.58 56.56 9.17
C ASP A 629 -69.05 56.47 9.28
N THR A 630 -68.41 57.36 10.04
CA THR A 630 -66.98 57.21 10.38
C THR A 630 -66.73 56.02 11.30
N LEU A 631 -67.58 55.80 12.31
CA LEU A 631 -67.51 54.63 13.19
C LEU A 631 -67.76 53.33 12.41
N SER A 632 -68.70 53.33 11.47
CA SER A 632 -68.99 52.17 10.62
C SER A 632 -67.87 51.88 9.62
N ARG A 633 -67.10 52.88 9.17
CA ARG A 633 -65.88 52.67 8.39
C ARG A 633 -64.79 52.07 9.28
N SER A 634 -64.49 52.70 10.42
CA SER A 634 -63.51 52.18 11.39
C SER A 634 -63.83 50.75 11.84
N MET A 635 -65.10 50.43 12.13
CA MET A 635 -65.54 49.07 12.45
C MET A 635 -65.29 48.10 11.29
N LYS A 636 -65.52 48.54 10.04
CA LYS A 636 -65.22 47.75 8.84
C LYS A 636 -63.72 47.51 8.70
N ASP A 637 -62.90 48.54 8.89
CA ASP A 637 -61.44 48.47 8.79
C ASP A 637 -60.85 47.54 9.87
N ILE A 638 -61.39 47.56 11.10
CA ILE A 638 -61.06 46.62 12.18
C ILE A 638 -61.43 45.18 11.83
N ILE A 639 -62.60 44.96 11.20
CA ILE A 639 -63.01 43.62 10.75
C ILE A 639 -62.09 43.10 9.65
N HIS A 640 -61.74 43.94 8.66
CA HIS A 640 -60.83 43.52 7.57
C HIS A 640 -59.43 43.26 8.14
N GLY A 641 -58.91 44.11 9.04
CA GLY A 641 -57.65 43.84 9.72
C GLY A 641 -57.66 42.54 10.54
N ALA A 642 -58.77 42.18 11.18
CA ALA A 642 -58.90 40.89 11.88
C ALA A 642 -58.98 39.70 10.91
N GLU A 643 -59.59 39.86 9.73
CA GLU A 643 -59.56 38.87 8.65
C GLU A 643 -58.16 38.72 8.06
N ASP A 644 -57.41 39.81 7.89
CA ASP A 644 -56.02 39.81 7.44
C ASP A 644 -55.09 39.14 8.46
N TYR A 645 -55.24 39.42 9.77
CA TYR A 645 -54.52 38.69 10.83
C TYR A 645 -54.84 37.19 10.82
N LYS A 646 -56.10 36.80 10.55
CA LYS A 646 -56.49 35.40 10.44
C LYS A 646 -55.87 34.74 9.20
N ASN A 647 -55.83 35.43 8.07
CA ASN A 647 -55.19 34.93 6.85
C ASN A 647 -53.68 34.77 7.05
N LEU A 648 -53.03 35.76 7.67
CA LEU A 648 -51.61 35.71 8.03
C LEU A 648 -51.30 34.55 8.99
N MET A 649 -52.16 34.28 9.97
CA MET A 649 -52.03 33.12 10.86
C MET A 649 -52.17 31.80 10.11
N VAL A 650 -53.13 31.68 9.19
CA VAL A 650 -53.29 30.50 8.31
C VAL A 650 -52.08 30.32 7.38
N ASP A 651 -51.43 31.40 6.95
CA ASP A 651 -50.21 31.33 6.14
C ASP A 651 -48.98 30.97 6.99
N TYR A 652 -48.91 31.36 8.27
CA TYR A 652 -47.94 30.84 9.22
C TYR A 652 -48.15 29.34 9.51
N ASP A 653 -49.40 28.88 9.66
CA ASP A 653 -49.71 27.46 9.85
C ASP A 653 -49.24 26.63 8.63
N LYS A 654 -49.50 27.10 7.39
CA LYS A 654 -48.98 26.46 6.17
C LYS A 654 -47.44 26.48 6.10
N GLN A 655 -46.81 27.58 6.52
CA GLN A 655 -45.35 27.65 6.56
C GLN A 655 -44.77 26.67 7.60
N ALA A 656 -45.45 26.44 8.72
CA ALA A 656 -45.08 25.41 9.68
C ALA A 656 -45.23 24.00 9.10
N GLU A 657 -46.35 23.69 8.43
CA GLU A 657 -46.54 22.40 7.73
C GLU A 657 -45.48 22.15 6.65
N LEU A 658 -45.10 23.18 5.88
CA LEU A 658 -44.03 23.09 4.89
C LEU A 658 -42.66 22.87 5.54
N LEU A 659 -42.34 23.58 6.64
CA LEU A 659 -41.11 23.39 7.40
C LEU A 659 -41.01 22.00 8.01
N ASP A 660 -42.11 21.43 8.50
CA ASP A 660 -42.12 20.06 9.03
C ASP A 660 -41.98 19.01 7.91
N LEU A 661 -42.57 19.25 6.73
CA LEU A 661 -42.34 18.40 5.55
C LEU A 661 -40.88 18.51 5.03
N GLU A 662 -40.27 19.68 5.09
CA GLU A 662 -38.84 19.87 4.77
C GLU A 662 -37.94 19.20 5.80
N ARG A 663 -38.29 19.25 7.10
CA ARG A 663 -37.60 18.50 8.15
C ARG A 663 -37.67 16.99 7.94
N GLU A 664 -38.84 16.43 7.61
CA GLU A 664 -38.95 14.99 7.31
C GLU A 664 -38.09 14.59 6.11
N LYS A 665 -38.07 15.41 5.04
CA LYS A 665 -37.19 15.18 3.87
C LYS A 665 -35.71 15.26 4.26
N LEU A 666 -35.33 16.23 5.10
CA LEU A 666 -33.96 16.40 5.58
C LEU A 666 -33.55 15.25 6.51
N GLU A 667 -34.44 14.74 7.34
CA GLU A 667 -34.20 13.55 8.18
C GLU A 667 -34.08 12.26 7.33
N GLN A 668 -34.88 12.12 6.27
CA GLN A 668 -34.73 11.03 5.30
C GLN A 668 -33.41 11.12 4.52
N ALA A 669 -33.00 12.34 4.12
CA ALA A 669 -31.71 12.58 3.49
C ALA A 669 -30.54 12.32 4.45
N SER A 670 -30.67 12.68 5.73
CA SER A 670 -29.68 12.39 6.79
C SER A 670 -29.52 10.88 6.98
N LYS A 671 -30.62 10.13 7.11
CA LYS A 671 -30.59 8.66 7.24
C LYS A 671 -29.96 7.99 6.00
N HIS A 672 -30.27 8.49 4.81
CA HIS A 672 -29.65 8.00 3.58
C HIS A 672 -28.15 8.33 3.53
N SER A 673 -27.76 9.53 3.96
CA SER A 673 -26.36 9.93 4.10
C SER A 673 -25.63 9.01 5.08
N GLU A 674 -26.15 8.82 6.30
CA GLU A 674 -25.59 7.90 7.29
C GLU A 674 -25.42 6.47 6.76
N ASP A 675 -26.38 5.94 6.01
CA ASP A 675 -26.29 4.61 5.42
C ASP A 675 -25.28 4.52 4.27
N LEU A 676 -25.12 5.60 3.49
CA LEU A 676 -24.00 5.73 2.55
C LEU A 676 -22.66 5.83 3.27
N THR A 677 -22.56 6.58 4.37
CA THR A 677 -21.34 6.71 5.19
C THR A 677 -20.96 5.38 5.84
N LYS A 678 -21.94 4.59 6.33
CA LYS A 678 -21.70 3.22 6.83
C LYS A 678 -21.18 2.29 5.73
N ARG A 679 -21.76 2.35 4.52
CA ARG A 679 -21.29 1.57 3.36
C ARG A 679 -19.90 1.98 2.91
N LEU A 680 -19.62 3.29 2.88
CA LEU A 680 -18.31 3.84 2.56
C LEU A 680 -17.26 3.42 3.61
N HIS A 681 -17.59 3.48 4.90
CA HIS A 681 -16.72 3.04 5.98
C HIS A 681 -16.38 1.55 5.87
N ASN A 682 -17.38 0.69 5.62
CA ASN A 682 -17.15 -0.74 5.39
C ASN A 682 -16.28 -1.00 4.15
N ALA A 683 -16.48 -0.24 3.06
CA ALA A 683 -15.65 -0.34 1.85
C ALA A 683 -14.22 0.15 2.07
N VAL A 684 -14.02 1.18 2.90
CA VAL A 684 -12.68 1.66 3.31
C VAL A 684 -11.97 0.61 4.16
N GLN A 685 -12.64 0.01 5.15
CA GLN A 685 -12.06 -1.09 5.94
C GLN A 685 -11.67 -2.30 5.07
N GLN A 686 -12.51 -2.66 4.09
CA GLN A 686 -12.18 -3.72 3.13
C GLN A 686 -10.98 -3.35 2.24
N HIS A 687 -10.88 -2.09 1.80
CA HIS A 687 -9.72 -1.61 1.05
C HIS A 687 -8.45 -1.60 1.91
N GLU A 688 -8.54 -1.22 3.19
CA GLU A 688 -7.41 -1.26 4.14
C GLU A 688 -6.89 -2.70 4.30
N LEU A 689 -7.79 -3.68 4.54
CA LEU A 689 -7.43 -5.10 4.61
C LEU A 689 -6.79 -5.62 3.32
N LEU A 690 -7.39 -5.33 2.15
CA LEU A 690 -6.81 -5.71 0.86
C LEU A 690 -5.47 -4.99 0.59
N SER A 691 -5.26 -3.80 1.16
CA SER A 691 -3.99 -3.08 1.04
C SER A 691 -2.90 -3.68 1.92
N SER A 692 -3.22 -4.18 3.12
CA SER A 692 -2.26 -4.92 3.95
C SER A 692 -1.91 -6.27 3.31
N GLU A 693 -2.90 -7.02 2.82
CA GLU A 693 -2.65 -8.27 2.09
C GLU A 693 -1.75 -8.03 0.85
N ARG A 694 -1.94 -6.92 0.13
CA ARG A 694 -1.06 -6.54 -0.98
C ARG A 694 0.35 -6.15 -0.53
N GLN A 695 0.51 -5.49 0.62
CA GLN A 695 1.82 -5.18 1.20
C GLN A 695 2.56 -6.48 1.60
N ASP A 696 1.88 -7.40 2.28
CA ASP A 696 2.42 -8.71 2.68
C ASP A 696 2.83 -9.56 1.46
N LEU A 697 1.98 -9.60 0.42
CA LEU A 697 2.32 -10.27 -0.84
C LEU A 697 3.49 -9.60 -1.55
N THR A 698 3.63 -8.26 -1.48
CA THR A 698 4.77 -7.54 -2.08
C THR A 698 6.06 -7.87 -1.33
N ALA A 699 6.07 -7.80 -0.01
CA ALA A 699 7.21 -8.20 0.82
C ALA A 699 7.59 -9.68 0.60
N ARG A 700 6.61 -10.56 0.39
CA ARG A 700 6.84 -11.97 0.04
C ARG A 700 7.43 -12.16 -1.36
N ILE A 701 7.07 -11.30 -2.32
CA ILE A 701 7.69 -11.28 -3.65
C ILE A 701 9.11 -10.75 -3.58
N GLU A 702 9.38 -9.68 -2.83
CA GLU A 702 10.71 -9.10 -2.64
C GLU A 702 11.67 -10.08 -1.96
N THR A 703 11.23 -10.79 -0.91
CA THR A 703 12.02 -11.85 -0.27
C THR A 703 12.28 -13.04 -1.20
N LEU A 704 11.30 -13.45 -2.01
CA LEU A 704 11.51 -14.48 -3.04
C LEU A 704 12.48 -14.03 -4.15
N GLN A 705 12.44 -12.75 -4.55
CA GLN A 705 13.38 -12.18 -5.52
C GLN A 705 14.79 -12.11 -4.94
N SER A 706 14.96 -11.68 -3.69
CA SER A 706 16.24 -11.71 -2.97
C SER A 706 16.82 -13.13 -2.95
N ASN A 707 16.02 -14.12 -2.52
CA ASN A 707 16.41 -15.52 -2.51
C ASN A 707 16.77 -16.05 -3.91
N ALA A 708 16.04 -15.65 -4.96
CA ALA A 708 16.37 -16.01 -6.33
C ALA A 708 17.73 -15.44 -6.77
N THR A 709 18.01 -14.16 -6.50
CA THR A 709 19.33 -13.56 -6.82
C THR A 709 20.47 -14.18 -6.01
N GLN A 710 20.21 -14.61 -4.77
CA GLN A 710 21.18 -15.33 -3.96
C GLN A 710 21.49 -16.71 -4.56
N LEU A 711 20.46 -17.48 -4.97
CA LEU A 711 20.64 -18.75 -5.66
C LEU A 711 21.34 -18.59 -7.02
N GLU A 712 21.02 -17.53 -7.79
CA GLU A 712 21.73 -17.21 -9.03
C GLU A 712 23.22 -16.95 -8.78
N SER A 713 23.58 -16.21 -7.72
CA SER A 713 24.99 -15.97 -7.38
C SER A 713 25.73 -17.25 -6.96
N GLN A 714 25.09 -18.14 -6.19
CA GLN A 714 25.62 -19.46 -5.83
C GLN A 714 25.77 -20.38 -7.06
N ILE A 715 24.85 -20.34 -8.02
CA ILE A 715 24.97 -21.05 -9.30
C ILE A 715 26.18 -20.53 -10.10
N LEU A 716 26.41 -19.22 -10.09
CA LEU A 716 27.52 -18.59 -10.80
C LEU A 716 28.88 -18.92 -10.15
N GLU A 717 28.93 -19.01 -8.81
CA GLU A 717 30.10 -19.43 -8.06
C GLU A 717 30.43 -20.92 -8.23
N THR A 718 29.42 -21.80 -8.11
CA THR A 718 29.60 -23.24 -8.38
C THR A 718 30.00 -23.52 -9.83
N GLN A 719 29.53 -22.73 -10.81
CA GLN A 719 30.03 -22.78 -12.19
C GLN A 719 31.52 -22.38 -12.32
N LYS A 720 31.98 -21.36 -11.59
CA LYS A 720 33.41 -20.98 -11.55
C LYS A 720 34.27 -22.11 -10.97
N LEU A 721 33.84 -22.70 -9.85
CA LEU A 721 34.52 -23.83 -9.20
C LEU A 721 34.58 -25.05 -10.13
N LYS A 722 33.46 -25.40 -10.78
CA LYS A 722 33.42 -26.46 -11.81
C LYS A 722 34.43 -26.21 -12.93
N CYS A 723 34.48 -25.00 -13.49
CA CYS A 723 35.46 -24.64 -14.52
C CYS A 723 36.91 -24.65 -14.00
N GLY A 724 37.14 -24.51 -12.70
CA GLY A 724 38.44 -24.73 -12.06
C GLY A 724 38.82 -26.21 -12.11
N LEU A 725 37.97 -27.07 -11.55
CA LEU A 725 38.15 -28.52 -11.48
C LEU A 725 38.27 -29.18 -12.87
N GLU A 726 37.55 -28.70 -13.88
CA GLU A 726 37.68 -29.18 -15.26
C GLU A 726 39.10 -28.93 -15.82
N ARG A 727 39.71 -27.76 -15.56
CA ARG A 727 41.10 -27.47 -15.97
C ARG A 727 42.12 -28.30 -15.20
N GLU A 728 41.89 -28.55 -13.91
CA GLU A 728 42.75 -29.43 -13.11
C GLU A 728 42.68 -30.88 -13.60
N LEU A 729 41.50 -31.37 -13.94
CA LEU A 729 41.30 -32.70 -14.54
C LEU A 729 41.99 -32.82 -15.90
N GLU A 730 41.93 -31.78 -16.74
CA GLU A 730 42.67 -31.72 -18.01
C GLU A 730 44.19 -31.73 -17.79
N ALA A 731 44.71 -30.96 -16.83
CA ALA A 731 46.11 -30.98 -16.45
C ALA A 731 46.55 -32.36 -15.93
N GLU A 732 45.73 -33.02 -15.10
CA GLU A 732 46.02 -34.36 -14.59
C GLU A 732 45.96 -35.43 -15.70
N ARG A 733 45.05 -35.29 -16.68
CA ARG A 733 45.01 -36.16 -17.88
C ARG A 733 46.28 -36.01 -18.71
N LEU A 734 46.73 -34.80 -18.97
CA LEU A 734 48.00 -34.54 -19.69
C LEU A 734 49.20 -35.14 -18.93
N LEU A 735 49.23 -35.02 -17.59
CA LEU A 735 50.26 -35.62 -16.76
C LEU A 735 50.25 -37.16 -16.80
N ARG A 736 49.05 -37.79 -16.77
CA ARG A 736 48.90 -39.24 -16.95
C ARG A 736 49.33 -39.70 -18.33
N GLU A 737 49.01 -38.95 -19.39
CA GLU A 737 49.42 -39.28 -20.75
C GLU A 737 50.95 -39.20 -20.90
N GLN A 738 51.58 -38.19 -20.30
CA GLN A 738 53.04 -38.08 -20.27
C GLN A 738 53.69 -39.26 -19.52
N LYS A 739 53.21 -39.58 -18.30
CA LYS A 739 53.72 -40.74 -17.54
C LYS A 739 53.49 -42.08 -18.27
N SER A 740 52.40 -42.22 -19.02
CA SER A 740 52.15 -43.39 -19.87
C SER A 740 53.18 -43.50 -21.01
N LYS A 741 53.53 -42.38 -21.66
CA LYS A 741 54.59 -42.35 -22.69
C LYS A 741 55.97 -42.69 -22.10
N GLU A 742 56.30 -42.16 -20.93
CA GLU A 742 57.53 -42.47 -20.18
C GLU A 742 57.59 -43.95 -19.79
N HIS A 743 56.49 -44.52 -19.29
CA HIS A 743 56.37 -45.94 -19.00
C HIS A 743 56.53 -46.80 -20.27
N GLN A 744 55.93 -46.41 -21.40
CA GLN A 744 56.09 -47.12 -22.67
C GLN A 744 57.53 -47.07 -23.22
N SER A 745 58.31 -46.03 -22.94
CA SER A 745 59.77 -46.04 -23.22
C SER A 745 60.51 -46.99 -22.29
N ALA A 746 60.23 -46.97 -20.99
CA ALA A 746 60.87 -47.88 -20.03
C ALA A 746 60.54 -49.36 -20.32
N VAL A 747 59.30 -49.67 -20.73
CA VAL A 747 58.91 -51.02 -21.17
C VAL A 747 59.71 -51.45 -22.41
N ARG A 748 59.88 -50.57 -23.40
CA ARG A 748 60.71 -50.86 -24.59
C ARG A 748 62.18 -51.11 -24.25
N GLU A 749 62.74 -50.36 -23.30
CA GLU A 749 64.10 -50.61 -22.80
C GLU A 749 64.19 -51.95 -22.06
N VAL A 750 63.20 -52.30 -21.24
CA VAL A 750 63.12 -53.60 -20.56
C VAL A 750 62.99 -54.75 -21.56
N GLU A 751 62.15 -54.62 -22.60
CA GLU A 751 62.02 -55.60 -23.69
C GLU A 751 63.34 -55.78 -24.44
N GLU A 752 64.08 -54.71 -24.72
CA GLU A 752 65.40 -54.79 -25.36
C GLU A 752 66.43 -55.48 -24.45
N LEU A 753 66.48 -55.11 -23.17
CA LEU A 753 67.34 -55.78 -22.18
C LEU A 753 66.96 -57.26 -21.98
N GLN A 754 65.68 -57.60 -22.04
CA GLN A 754 65.19 -58.97 -21.96
C GLN A 754 65.54 -59.77 -23.23
N ALA A 755 65.53 -59.14 -24.40
CA ALA A 755 66.04 -59.71 -25.65
C ALA A 755 67.56 -59.94 -25.56
N GLN A 756 68.35 -59.00 -25.03
CA GLN A 756 69.78 -59.18 -24.77
C GLN A 756 70.04 -60.33 -23.76
N LEU A 757 69.28 -60.38 -22.66
CA LEU A 757 69.35 -61.45 -21.66
C LEU A 757 69.01 -62.82 -22.28
N SER A 758 68.03 -62.90 -23.19
CA SER A 758 67.69 -64.15 -23.87
C SER A 758 68.83 -64.67 -24.76
N ARG A 759 69.55 -63.76 -25.45
CA ARG A 759 70.74 -64.11 -26.26
C ARG A 759 71.87 -64.63 -25.35
N HIS A 760 72.13 -63.94 -24.24
CA HIS A 760 73.12 -64.40 -23.26
C HIS A 760 72.71 -65.71 -22.57
N LYS A 761 71.42 -65.92 -22.27
CA LYS A 761 70.91 -67.18 -21.73
C LYS A 761 71.07 -68.33 -22.72
N HIS A 762 70.86 -68.08 -24.02
CA HIS A 762 71.10 -69.10 -25.06
C HIS A 762 72.59 -69.45 -25.19
N GLN A 763 73.49 -68.46 -25.16
CA GLN A 763 74.93 -68.67 -25.09
C GLN A 763 75.33 -69.47 -23.83
N LEU A 764 74.80 -69.08 -22.66
CA LEU A 764 75.07 -69.76 -21.40
C LEU A 764 74.55 -71.21 -21.43
N GLN A 765 73.37 -71.45 -22.01
CA GLN A 765 72.80 -72.79 -22.16
C GLN A 765 73.63 -73.69 -23.08
N GLN A 766 74.23 -73.15 -24.15
CA GLN A 766 75.20 -73.88 -24.98
C GLN A 766 76.43 -74.26 -24.15
N THR A 767 77.05 -73.31 -23.44
CA THR A 767 78.20 -73.62 -22.56
C THR A 767 77.83 -74.56 -21.40
N ALA A 768 76.60 -74.51 -20.90
CA ALA A 768 76.11 -75.40 -19.86
C ALA A 768 75.90 -76.84 -20.37
N GLN A 769 75.48 -77.03 -21.61
CA GLN A 769 75.37 -78.36 -22.23
C GLN A 769 76.75 -79.00 -22.43
N GLU A 770 77.77 -78.22 -22.80
CA GLU A 770 79.17 -78.64 -22.85
C GLU A 770 79.70 -79.03 -21.46
N LEU A 771 79.39 -78.22 -20.42
CA LEU A 771 79.74 -78.53 -19.03
C LEU A 771 78.93 -79.69 -18.43
N GLU A 772 77.72 -79.97 -18.91
CA GLU A 772 76.90 -81.08 -18.42
C GLU A 772 77.34 -82.43 -19.02
N GLN A 773 77.91 -82.43 -20.23
CA GLN A 773 78.68 -83.59 -20.72
C GLN A 773 79.88 -83.87 -19.82
N LEU A 774 80.60 -82.83 -19.37
CA LEU A 774 81.74 -82.97 -18.44
C LEU A 774 81.32 -83.32 -16.99
N ARG A 775 80.12 -82.93 -16.55
CA ARG A 775 79.59 -83.30 -15.22
C ARG A 775 79.05 -84.72 -15.14
N LYS A 776 78.55 -85.29 -16.24
CA LYS A 776 78.05 -86.68 -16.26
C LYS A 776 79.13 -87.74 -16.03
N ASP A 777 80.40 -87.37 -16.22
CA ASP A 777 81.58 -88.20 -15.89
C ASP A 777 82.07 -88.04 -14.44
N ALA A 778 81.58 -87.06 -13.67
CA ALA A 778 82.34 -86.49 -12.55
C ALA A 778 82.00 -86.98 -11.12
N GLN A 779 80.76 -87.37 -10.79
CA GLN A 779 80.43 -87.76 -9.41
C GLN A 779 79.29 -88.78 -9.27
N GLN A 780 79.69 -90.00 -8.89
CA GLN A 780 78.89 -90.88 -8.03
C GLN A 780 79.21 -90.60 -6.56
N SER A 781 78.25 -90.90 -5.68
CA SER A 781 78.44 -91.27 -4.25
C SER A 781 78.56 -90.17 -3.17
N THR A 782 77.60 -90.24 -2.23
CA THR A 782 77.74 -89.99 -0.78
C THR A 782 78.11 -88.59 -0.28
N LEU A 783 77.21 -87.61 -0.48
CA LEU A 783 77.08 -86.39 0.35
C LEU A 783 75.67 -86.21 0.96
N MET A 784 74.68 -87.01 0.52
CA MET A 784 73.25 -86.87 0.80
C MET A 784 72.89 -86.74 2.29
N ASP A 785 73.46 -87.58 3.15
CA ASP A 785 72.97 -87.74 4.54
C ASP A 785 73.39 -86.58 5.47
N MET A 786 74.38 -85.78 5.08
CA MET A 786 74.77 -84.57 5.82
C MET A 786 73.98 -83.34 5.34
N GLU A 787 73.68 -83.28 4.03
CA GLU A 787 72.84 -82.23 3.46
C GLU A 787 71.39 -82.30 3.96
N MET A 788 70.84 -83.51 4.17
CA MET A 788 69.47 -83.71 4.70
C MET A 788 69.21 -82.98 6.04
N ALA A 789 70.20 -82.91 6.93
CA ALA A 789 70.04 -82.25 8.23
C ALA A 789 70.01 -80.71 8.14
N ASP A 790 70.77 -80.13 7.20
CA ASP A 790 70.73 -78.70 6.91
C ASP A 790 69.50 -78.35 6.06
N TYR A 791 69.06 -79.24 5.16
CA TYR A 791 67.76 -79.13 4.50
C TYR A 791 66.61 -79.18 5.51
N GLU A 792 66.62 -80.02 6.55
CA GLU A 792 65.56 -80.02 7.57
C GLU A 792 65.48 -78.71 8.38
N LYS A 793 66.61 -78.05 8.66
CA LYS A 793 66.62 -76.73 9.31
C LYS A 793 66.19 -75.63 8.34
N LEU A 794 66.72 -75.66 7.11
CA LEU A 794 66.36 -74.72 6.06
C LEU A 794 64.88 -74.83 5.71
N VAL A 795 64.30 -76.03 5.66
CA VAL A 795 62.86 -76.26 5.48
C VAL A 795 62.06 -75.71 6.66
N LYS A 796 62.55 -75.79 7.90
CA LYS A 796 61.87 -75.16 9.06
C LYS A 796 61.91 -73.64 8.99
N GLU A 797 63.05 -73.03 8.64
CA GLU A 797 63.12 -71.58 8.43
C GLU A 797 62.32 -71.10 7.22
N LEU A 798 62.34 -71.86 6.11
CA LEU A 798 61.53 -71.57 4.93
C LEU A 798 60.04 -71.75 5.23
N ASN A 799 59.63 -72.75 6.00
CA ASN A 799 58.24 -72.92 6.42
C ASN A 799 57.79 -71.82 7.39
N HIS A 800 58.68 -71.31 8.24
CA HIS A 800 58.38 -70.16 9.09
C HIS A 800 58.21 -68.88 8.25
N LYS A 801 59.13 -68.62 7.33
CA LYS A 801 59.06 -67.50 6.37
C LYS A 801 57.88 -67.62 5.41
N LEU A 802 57.51 -68.83 5.02
CA LEU A 802 56.27 -69.10 4.27
C LEU A 802 55.08 -68.73 5.12
N CYS A 803 54.97 -69.20 6.37
CA CYS A 803 53.85 -68.82 7.25
C CYS A 803 53.78 -67.30 7.53
N GLU A 804 54.90 -66.59 7.61
CA GLU A 804 54.92 -65.12 7.67
C GLU A 804 54.48 -64.47 6.35
N LYS A 805 54.86 -65.05 5.21
CA LYS A 805 54.44 -64.59 3.88
C LYS A 805 52.99 -64.92 3.58
N ASP A 806 52.48 -66.04 4.06
CA ASP A 806 51.08 -66.45 3.98
C ASP A 806 50.21 -65.50 4.81
N LYS A 807 50.65 -65.10 6.01
CA LYS A 807 49.97 -64.04 6.79
C LYS A 807 50.00 -62.68 6.08
N GLN A 808 51.14 -62.30 5.51
CA GLN A 808 51.21 -61.06 4.71
C GLN A 808 50.36 -61.14 3.44
N MET A 809 50.21 -62.33 2.85
CA MET A 809 49.28 -62.58 1.74
C MET A 809 47.83 -62.46 2.22
N GLU A 810 47.45 -63.04 3.37
CA GLU A 810 46.12 -62.90 3.97
C GLU A 810 45.80 -61.42 4.31
N GLU A 811 46.76 -60.67 4.88
CA GLU A 811 46.64 -59.23 5.13
C GLU A 811 46.49 -58.43 3.82
N HIS A 812 47.27 -58.76 2.78
CA HIS A 812 47.13 -58.14 1.46
C HIS A 812 45.83 -58.54 0.75
N GLU A 813 45.34 -59.77 0.91
CA GLU A 813 44.06 -60.23 0.37
C GLU A 813 42.89 -59.52 1.06
N MET A 814 42.95 -59.33 2.38
CA MET A 814 42.00 -58.50 3.14
C MET A 814 42.05 -57.02 2.71
N HIS A 815 43.23 -56.47 2.45
CA HIS A 815 43.35 -55.11 1.89
C HIS A 815 42.82 -55.01 0.46
N ILE A 816 43.05 -56.01 -0.39
CA ILE A 816 42.49 -56.08 -1.75
C ILE A 816 40.96 -56.24 -1.69
N GLN A 817 40.44 -57.03 -0.75
CA GLN A 817 39.00 -57.23 -0.58
C GLN A 817 38.30 -55.94 -0.09
N THR A 818 38.86 -55.27 0.91
CA THR A 818 38.35 -53.97 1.37
C THR A 818 38.51 -52.86 0.32
N GLN A 819 39.55 -52.90 -0.52
CA GLN A 819 39.67 -52.03 -1.68
C GLN A 819 38.60 -52.34 -2.75
N LYS A 820 38.35 -53.60 -3.09
CA LYS A 820 37.27 -54.00 -4.03
C LYS A 820 35.89 -53.59 -3.55
N GLU A 821 35.60 -53.75 -2.26
CA GLU A 821 34.33 -53.28 -1.68
C GLU A 821 34.19 -51.76 -1.71
N ARG A 822 35.31 -51.03 -1.63
CA ARG A 822 35.33 -49.57 -1.78
C ARG A 822 35.21 -49.15 -3.24
N GLU A 823 35.88 -49.84 -4.17
CA GLU A 823 35.68 -49.67 -5.62
C GLU A 823 34.23 -49.96 -6.02
N GLN A 824 33.61 -50.99 -5.44
CA GLN A 824 32.21 -51.32 -5.72
C GLN A 824 31.26 -50.23 -5.20
N ARG A 825 31.43 -49.74 -3.97
CA ARG A 825 30.65 -48.60 -3.46
C ARG A 825 30.84 -47.34 -4.31
N LEU A 826 32.07 -47.06 -4.76
CA LEU A 826 32.35 -45.93 -5.66
C LEU A 826 31.74 -46.15 -7.06
N MET A 827 31.68 -47.38 -7.57
CA MET A 827 30.97 -47.69 -8.82
C MET A 827 29.46 -47.48 -8.69
N GLU A 828 28.85 -47.95 -7.58
CA GLU A 828 27.44 -47.73 -7.27
C GLU A 828 27.12 -46.23 -7.10
N GLU A 829 28.00 -45.47 -6.45
CA GLU A 829 27.90 -44.01 -6.32
C GLU A 829 28.03 -43.31 -7.68
N ILE A 830 29.03 -43.68 -8.50
CA ILE A 830 29.19 -43.18 -9.88
C ILE A 830 27.98 -43.52 -10.75
N GLU A 831 27.36 -44.69 -10.58
CA GLU A 831 26.17 -45.10 -11.34
C GLU A 831 24.93 -44.32 -10.89
N SER A 832 24.79 -44.02 -9.58
CA SER A 832 23.75 -43.13 -9.06
C SER A 832 23.91 -41.68 -9.55
N LEU A 833 25.16 -41.17 -9.61
CA LEU A 833 25.48 -39.84 -10.12
C LEU A 833 25.29 -39.74 -11.63
N LYS A 834 25.56 -40.81 -12.40
CA LYS A 834 25.19 -40.89 -13.83
C LYS A 834 23.68 -40.83 -14.02
N LEU A 835 22.92 -41.62 -13.26
CA LEU A 835 21.45 -41.58 -13.34
C LEU A 835 20.90 -40.19 -13.02
N LEU A 836 21.48 -39.50 -12.03
CA LEU A 836 21.12 -38.12 -11.70
C LEU A 836 21.51 -37.15 -12.84
N LEU A 837 22.70 -37.31 -13.42
CA LEU A 837 23.16 -36.52 -14.56
C LEU A 837 22.23 -36.68 -15.76
N ASP A 838 21.91 -37.92 -16.14
CA ASP A 838 20.98 -38.26 -17.22
C ASP A 838 19.60 -37.61 -16.97
N GLN A 839 19.08 -37.68 -15.74
CA GLN A 839 17.84 -36.99 -15.36
C GLN A 839 17.94 -35.46 -15.45
N THR A 840 19.09 -34.86 -15.16
CA THR A 840 19.29 -33.41 -15.34
C THR A 840 19.43 -33.02 -16.80
N GLU A 841 20.05 -33.86 -17.64
CA GLU A 841 20.15 -33.64 -19.09
C GLU A 841 18.77 -33.82 -19.76
N ASP A 842 17.95 -34.76 -19.29
CA ASP A 842 16.54 -34.92 -19.67
C ASP A 842 15.67 -33.72 -19.27
N LYS A 843 15.87 -33.18 -18.06
CA LYS A 843 15.19 -31.94 -17.61
C LYS A 843 15.64 -30.74 -18.45
N ALA A 844 16.94 -30.63 -18.75
CA ALA A 844 17.50 -29.57 -19.59
C ALA A 844 17.03 -29.68 -21.05
N SER A 845 16.90 -30.89 -21.60
CA SER A 845 16.42 -31.12 -22.96
C SER A 845 14.92 -30.81 -23.08
N ARG A 846 14.10 -31.18 -22.08
CA ARG A 846 12.69 -30.78 -21.97
C ARG A 846 12.53 -29.26 -21.84
N MET A 847 13.34 -28.61 -21.00
CA MET A 847 13.32 -27.15 -20.86
C MET A 847 13.77 -26.44 -22.15
N LYS A 848 14.75 -26.98 -22.86
CA LYS A 848 15.17 -26.51 -24.19
C LYS A 848 14.08 -26.72 -25.25
N GLN A 849 13.36 -27.84 -25.23
CA GLN A 849 12.19 -28.05 -26.09
C GLN A 849 11.07 -27.06 -25.75
N LEU A 850 10.80 -26.79 -24.48
CA LEU A 850 9.84 -25.77 -24.06
C LEU A 850 10.23 -24.38 -24.56
N LEU A 851 11.50 -23.99 -24.41
CA LEU A 851 12.03 -22.70 -24.89
C LEU A 851 12.02 -22.58 -26.42
N VAL A 852 12.25 -23.66 -27.15
CA VAL A 852 12.11 -23.67 -28.62
C VAL A 852 10.64 -23.58 -29.03
N LYS A 853 9.75 -24.26 -28.31
CA LYS A 853 8.31 -24.19 -28.53
C LYS A 853 7.77 -22.78 -28.24
N THR A 854 8.07 -22.18 -27.09
CA THR A 854 7.65 -20.80 -26.77
C THR A 854 8.26 -19.75 -27.70
N LYS A 855 9.50 -19.93 -28.15
CA LYS A 855 10.09 -19.06 -29.20
C LYS A 855 9.37 -19.20 -30.55
N LYS A 856 8.94 -20.41 -30.92
CA LYS A 856 8.13 -20.63 -32.12
C LYS A 856 6.74 -20.03 -31.96
N ASP A 857 6.05 -20.32 -30.86
CA ASP A 857 4.71 -19.82 -30.58
C ASP A 857 4.70 -18.28 -30.51
N LEU A 858 5.77 -17.65 -30.00
CA LEU A 858 5.98 -16.20 -30.01
C LEU A 858 6.25 -15.64 -31.44
N ALA A 859 6.95 -16.39 -32.29
CA ALA A 859 7.15 -16.00 -33.69
C ALA A 859 5.84 -16.13 -34.50
N ASP A 860 5.09 -17.21 -34.29
CA ASP A 860 3.77 -17.45 -34.89
C ASP A 860 2.75 -16.40 -34.39
N ALA A 861 2.84 -15.96 -33.12
CA ALA A 861 2.05 -14.86 -32.57
C ALA A 861 2.41 -13.51 -33.23
N LYS A 862 3.70 -13.16 -33.34
CA LYS A 862 4.15 -11.95 -34.05
C LYS A 862 3.80 -11.95 -35.53
N GLN A 863 3.77 -13.12 -36.18
CA GLN A 863 3.32 -13.25 -37.56
C GLN A 863 1.80 -13.01 -37.69
N LYS A 864 0.99 -13.50 -36.74
CA LYS A 864 -0.45 -13.22 -36.67
C LYS A 864 -0.73 -11.75 -36.38
N GLU A 865 0.01 -11.14 -35.46
CA GLU A 865 -0.05 -9.71 -35.15
C GLU A 865 0.28 -8.86 -36.39
N ALA A 866 1.37 -9.17 -37.11
CA ALA A 866 1.70 -8.49 -38.36
C ALA A 866 0.61 -8.65 -39.44
N ALA A 867 0.01 -9.84 -39.57
CA ALA A 867 -1.11 -10.07 -40.48
C ALA A 867 -2.38 -9.30 -40.05
N GLN A 868 -2.62 -9.16 -38.74
CA GLN A 868 -3.73 -8.38 -38.18
C GLN A 868 -3.52 -6.87 -38.39
N VAL A 869 -2.30 -6.36 -38.25
CA VAL A 869 -1.98 -4.95 -38.57
C VAL A 869 -2.21 -4.68 -40.06
N ILE A 870 -1.82 -5.61 -40.94
CA ILE A 870 -2.11 -5.49 -42.39
C ILE A 870 -3.63 -5.48 -42.63
N SER A 871 -4.41 -6.37 -42.00
CA SER A 871 -5.88 -6.39 -42.16
C SER A 871 -6.56 -5.14 -41.58
N GLN A 872 -6.09 -4.62 -40.44
CA GLN A 872 -6.54 -3.34 -39.88
C GLN A 872 -6.24 -2.17 -40.81
N SER A 873 -5.07 -2.15 -41.47
CA SER A 873 -4.75 -1.11 -42.45
C SER A 873 -5.65 -1.16 -43.69
N ALA A 874 -6.04 -2.36 -44.14
CA ALA A 874 -7.00 -2.53 -45.23
C ALA A 874 -8.42 -2.09 -44.81
N LEU A 875 -8.91 -2.54 -43.65
CA LEU A 875 -10.21 -2.15 -43.10
C LEU A 875 -10.32 -0.64 -42.84
N ARG A 876 -9.20 0.02 -42.49
CA ARG A 876 -9.13 1.47 -42.37
C ARG A 876 -9.24 2.17 -43.73
N GLY A 877 -8.57 1.64 -44.76
CA GLY A 877 -8.73 2.13 -46.13
C GLY A 877 -10.17 1.98 -46.66
N ASP A 878 -10.82 0.85 -46.36
CA ASP A 878 -12.23 0.63 -46.71
C ASP A 878 -13.18 1.57 -45.94
N LEU A 879 -12.89 1.86 -44.66
CA LEU A 879 -13.61 2.86 -43.87
C LEU A 879 -13.46 4.28 -44.45
N GLU A 880 -12.25 4.68 -44.81
CA GLU A 880 -11.96 5.99 -45.43
C GLU A 880 -12.66 6.10 -46.80
N ALA A 881 -12.71 5.02 -47.59
CA ALA A 881 -13.47 4.96 -48.84
C ALA A 881 -14.99 5.04 -48.63
N HIS A 882 -15.55 4.37 -47.62
CA HIS A 882 -16.97 4.48 -47.28
C HIS A 882 -17.34 5.85 -46.69
N GLN A 883 -16.44 6.51 -45.98
CA GLN A 883 -16.63 7.91 -45.55
C GLN A 883 -16.73 8.84 -46.77
N GLN A 884 -15.85 8.70 -47.76
CA GLN A 884 -15.93 9.47 -49.01
C GLN A 884 -17.24 9.22 -49.76
N GLN A 885 -17.72 7.97 -49.83
CA GLN A 885 -19.02 7.63 -50.41
C GLN A 885 -20.21 8.25 -49.65
N LEU A 886 -20.14 8.34 -48.32
CA LEU A 886 -21.15 9.01 -47.51
C LEU A 886 -21.14 10.54 -47.71
N GLU A 887 -19.99 11.16 -47.94
CA GLU A 887 -19.90 12.57 -48.29
C GLU A 887 -20.47 12.85 -49.69
N GLU A 888 -20.19 11.98 -50.68
CA GLU A 888 -20.77 12.07 -52.03
C GLU A 888 -22.30 11.92 -52.01
N LEU A 889 -22.83 10.92 -51.28
CA LEU A 889 -24.29 10.75 -51.11
C LEU A 889 -24.96 11.89 -50.33
N LYS A 890 -24.24 12.53 -49.37
CA LYS A 890 -24.73 13.74 -48.69
C LYS A 890 -24.80 14.94 -49.65
N ALA A 891 -23.84 15.08 -50.57
CA ALA A 891 -23.87 16.11 -51.60
C ALA A 891 -25.04 15.91 -52.59
N ASP A 892 -25.28 14.66 -53.03
CA ASP A 892 -26.43 14.30 -53.87
C ASP A 892 -27.78 14.53 -53.16
N LEU A 893 -27.87 14.22 -51.86
CA LEU A 893 -29.05 14.52 -51.06
C LEU A 893 -29.30 16.05 -50.97
N ALA A 894 -28.26 16.85 -50.75
CA ALA A 894 -28.37 18.30 -50.73
C ALA A 894 -28.82 18.87 -52.11
N ALA A 895 -28.30 18.31 -53.21
CA ALA A 895 -28.71 18.68 -54.56
C ALA A 895 -30.19 18.36 -54.82
N THR A 896 -30.63 17.13 -54.52
CA THR A 896 -32.03 16.70 -54.71
C THR A 896 -33.02 17.45 -53.82
N VAL A 897 -32.64 17.84 -52.61
CA VAL A 897 -33.45 18.73 -51.75
C VAL A 897 -33.62 20.11 -52.39
N SER A 898 -32.56 20.71 -52.95
CA SER A 898 -32.62 21.99 -53.67
C SER A 898 -33.50 21.92 -54.94
N GLU A 899 -33.42 20.81 -55.69
CA GLU A 899 -34.32 20.54 -56.81
C GLU A 899 -35.80 20.38 -56.38
N PHE A 900 -36.04 19.78 -55.22
CA PHE A 900 -37.38 19.62 -54.66
C PHE A 900 -37.98 20.94 -54.16
N GLU A 901 -37.18 21.82 -53.55
CA GLU A 901 -37.62 23.17 -53.17
C GLU A 901 -37.96 24.03 -54.38
N SER A 902 -37.10 24.03 -55.40
CA SER A 902 -37.37 24.71 -56.66
C SER A 902 -38.51 24.06 -57.47
N TYR A 903 -38.85 22.78 -57.23
CA TYR A 903 -40.09 22.16 -57.69
C TYR A 903 -41.33 22.66 -56.93
N LYS A 904 -41.31 22.75 -55.58
CA LYS A 904 -42.41 23.32 -54.79
C LYS A 904 -42.78 24.73 -55.26
N VAL A 905 -41.78 25.58 -55.53
CA VAL A 905 -42.00 26.95 -56.04
C VAL A 905 -42.65 26.95 -57.43
N ARG A 906 -42.30 26.00 -58.32
CA ARG A 906 -42.96 25.82 -59.62
C ARG A 906 -44.42 25.38 -59.45
N VAL A 907 -44.69 24.38 -58.63
CA VAL A 907 -46.06 23.85 -58.39
C VAL A 907 -46.96 24.91 -57.74
N HIS A 908 -46.46 25.67 -56.76
CA HIS A 908 -47.22 26.74 -56.12
C HIS A 908 -47.64 27.84 -57.11
N ASN A 909 -46.76 28.18 -58.07
CA ASN A 909 -47.10 29.12 -59.15
C ASN A 909 -48.13 28.55 -60.14
N VAL A 910 -48.09 27.25 -60.46
CA VAL A 910 -49.09 26.61 -61.34
C VAL A 910 -50.46 26.50 -60.66
N LEU A 911 -50.52 26.12 -59.38
CA LEU A 911 -51.78 26.05 -58.62
C LEU A 911 -52.46 27.42 -58.48
N LYS A 912 -51.68 28.51 -58.42
CA LYS A 912 -52.18 29.89 -58.43
C LYS A 912 -52.86 30.27 -59.75
N GLN A 913 -52.56 29.58 -60.86
CA GLN A 913 -53.16 29.83 -62.18
C GLN A 913 -54.43 29.00 -62.44
N GLN A 914 -54.65 27.87 -61.75
CA GLN A 914 -55.79 26.97 -62.02
C GLN A 914 -57.08 27.29 -61.25
N LYS A 915 -57.09 28.28 -60.35
CA LYS A 915 -58.27 28.64 -59.52
C LYS A 915 -59.37 29.43 -60.26
N HIS A 916 -59.47 29.29 -61.58
CA HIS A 916 -60.44 29.97 -62.45
C HIS A 916 -61.06 29.04 -63.52
N LYS A 917 -61.83 28.03 -63.10
CA LYS A 917 -63.02 27.53 -63.84
C LYS A 917 -63.87 26.58 -62.99
N SER A 918 -65.11 26.36 -63.43
CA SER A 918 -66.26 25.98 -62.61
C SER A 918 -66.95 24.68 -63.03
N SER A 919 -67.65 24.05 -62.07
CA SER A 919 -68.95 23.32 -62.20
C SER A 919 -69.06 22.11 -63.15
N ALA A 920 -70.03 21.18 -63.02
CA ALA A 920 -70.80 20.65 -61.88
C ALA A 920 -71.70 19.49 -62.39
N GLN A 921 -71.89 18.45 -61.58
CA GLN A 921 -73.05 17.53 -61.49
C GLN A 921 -73.69 16.89 -62.76
N SER A 922 -73.78 15.55 -62.72
CA SER A 922 -75.08 14.83 -62.81
C SER A 922 -75.02 13.50 -62.04
N ASP A 923 -76.18 12.84 -61.90
CA ASP A 923 -76.41 11.38 -61.64
C ASP A 923 -77.01 10.96 -60.29
N GLY A 924 -78.29 11.32 -60.09
CA GLY A 924 -79.08 11.09 -58.86
C GLY A 924 -79.28 9.65 -58.38
N ASP A 925 -79.06 8.63 -59.21
CA ASP A 925 -79.11 7.22 -58.79
C ASP A 925 -77.73 6.63 -58.48
N ALA A 926 -76.66 7.16 -59.10
CA ALA A 926 -75.31 6.96 -58.59
C ALA A 926 -75.27 7.49 -57.15
N PHE A 927 -75.78 8.70 -56.90
CA PHE A 927 -75.90 9.32 -55.57
C PHE A 927 -76.59 8.48 -54.47
N LYS A 928 -77.28 7.36 -54.76
CA LYS A 928 -77.77 6.44 -53.71
C LYS A 928 -76.81 5.32 -53.37
N GLN A 929 -76.31 4.59 -54.37
CA GLN A 929 -75.26 3.59 -54.13
C GLN A 929 -73.95 4.25 -53.70
N GLU A 930 -73.64 5.41 -54.26
CA GLU A 930 -72.55 6.29 -53.84
C GLU A 930 -72.83 6.85 -52.45
N ARG A 931 -74.07 7.15 -52.04
CA ARG A 931 -74.36 7.53 -50.65
C ARG A 931 -74.22 6.36 -49.68
N GLU A 932 -74.70 5.16 -50.01
CA GLU A 932 -74.53 3.98 -49.16
C GLU A 932 -73.06 3.54 -49.10
N HIS A 933 -72.33 3.66 -50.20
CA HIS A 933 -70.88 3.46 -50.27
C HIS A 933 -70.13 4.54 -49.49
N MET A 934 -70.54 5.80 -49.59
CA MET A 934 -69.94 6.90 -48.81
C MET A 934 -70.34 6.84 -47.34
N GLU A 935 -71.51 6.32 -46.96
CA GLU A 935 -71.87 6.04 -45.57
C GLU A 935 -71.04 4.86 -45.03
N ALA A 936 -70.82 3.80 -45.82
CA ALA A 936 -69.92 2.69 -45.45
C ALA A 936 -68.44 3.13 -45.38
N VAL A 937 -67.98 3.97 -46.30
CA VAL A 937 -66.63 4.57 -46.29
C VAL A 937 -66.49 5.56 -45.15
N VAL A 938 -67.52 6.35 -44.81
CA VAL A 938 -67.53 7.22 -43.62
C VAL A 938 -67.48 6.38 -42.34
N GLU A 939 -68.19 5.25 -42.27
CA GLU A 939 -68.13 4.36 -41.11
C GLU A 939 -66.78 3.63 -40.99
N GLN A 940 -66.17 3.23 -42.11
CA GLN A 940 -64.80 2.70 -42.16
C GLN A 940 -63.75 3.77 -41.84
N LEU A 941 -63.96 5.03 -42.25
CA LEU A 941 -63.11 6.16 -41.87
C LEU A 941 -63.31 6.54 -40.40
N ARG A 942 -64.50 6.36 -39.83
CA ARG A 942 -64.76 6.51 -38.39
C ARG A 942 -64.09 5.40 -37.58
N SER A 943 -64.17 4.15 -38.01
CA SER A 943 -63.48 3.05 -37.33
C SER A 943 -61.96 3.25 -37.39
N ARG A 944 -61.41 3.60 -38.57
CA ARG A 944 -59.99 3.96 -38.71
C ARG A 944 -59.61 5.21 -37.91
N LEU A 945 -60.47 6.22 -37.82
CA LEU A 945 -60.22 7.40 -36.98
C LEU A 945 -60.20 7.01 -35.49
N GLN A 946 -61.08 6.10 -35.06
CA GLN A 946 -61.11 5.60 -33.69
C GLN A 946 -59.90 4.71 -33.38
N GLU A 947 -59.51 3.82 -34.30
CA GLU A 947 -58.31 2.97 -34.21
C GLU A 947 -57.03 3.84 -34.16
N THR A 948 -56.90 4.83 -35.05
CA THR A 948 -55.76 5.76 -35.04
C THR A 948 -55.78 6.70 -33.85
N GLN A 949 -56.95 7.07 -33.32
CA GLN A 949 -57.05 7.85 -32.08
C GLN A 949 -56.69 7.00 -30.84
N GLN A 950 -57.04 5.72 -30.81
CA GLN A 950 -56.60 4.78 -29.77
C GLN A 950 -55.10 4.49 -29.85
N SER A 951 -54.55 4.30 -31.05
CA SER A 951 -53.11 4.12 -31.28
C SER A 951 -52.31 5.39 -30.98
N LEU A 952 -52.87 6.58 -31.27
CA LEU A 952 -52.29 7.84 -30.83
C LEU A 952 -52.32 7.94 -29.30
N GLN A 953 -53.43 7.56 -28.66
CA GLN A 953 -53.54 7.55 -27.19
C GLN A 953 -52.52 6.60 -26.55
N SER A 954 -52.37 5.37 -27.05
CA SER A 954 -51.37 4.43 -26.53
C SER A 954 -49.95 4.95 -26.73
N SER A 955 -49.62 5.45 -27.93
CA SER A 955 -48.33 6.06 -28.23
C SER A 955 -48.05 7.31 -27.39
N THR A 956 -49.06 8.12 -27.06
CA THR A 956 -48.88 9.24 -26.12
C THR A 956 -48.68 8.80 -24.67
N SER A 957 -49.30 7.70 -24.23
CA SER A 957 -49.02 7.14 -22.89
C SER A 957 -47.65 6.46 -22.83
N GLU A 958 -47.21 5.81 -23.91
CA GLU A 958 -45.86 5.24 -24.04
C GLU A 958 -44.81 6.36 -24.04
N LEU A 959 -45.02 7.45 -24.78
CA LEU A 959 -44.16 8.64 -24.72
C LEU A 959 -44.13 9.29 -23.33
N GLN A 960 -45.25 9.36 -22.63
CA GLN A 960 -45.29 9.86 -21.24
C GLN A 960 -44.55 8.94 -20.27
N GLN A 961 -44.63 7.61 -20.45
CA GLN A 961 -43.87 6.65 -19.65
C GLN A 961 -42.37 6.77 -19.93
N LEU A 962 -41.96 6.79 -21.21
CA LEU A 962 -40.57 7.00 -21.62
C LEU A 962 -40.01 8.35 -21.15
N GLN A 963 -40.83 9.39 -21.11
CA GLN A 963 -40.42 10.70 -20.58
C GLN A 963 -40.20 10.66 -19.06
N VAL A 964 -41.06 9.99 -18.30
CA VAL A 964 -40.85 9.77 -16.85
C VAL A 964 -39.64 8.85 -16.58
N GLU A 965 -39.43 7.83 -17.39
CA GLU A 965 -38.23 6.97 -17.31
C GLU A 965 -36.96 7.77 -17.64
N HIS A 966 -37.00 8.66 -18.64
CA HIS A 966 -35.90 9.57 -18.96
C HIS A 966 -35.62 10.56 -17.83
N ASP A 967 -36.65 11.22 -17.29
CA ASP A 967 -36.52 12.17 -16.17
C ASP A 967 -35.94 11.49 -14.92
N THR A 968 -36.42 10.29 -14.56
CA THR A 968 -35.89 9.53 -13.42
C THR A 968 -34.48 8.98 -13.66
N LEU A 969 -34.11 8.67 -14.90
CA LEU A 969 -32.76 8.26 -15.26
C LEU A 969 -31.78 9.45 -15.27
N LEU A 970 -32.24 10.63 -15.70
CA LEU A 970 -31.51 11.90 -15.53
C LEU A 970 -31.31 12.27 -14.06
N GLU A 971 -32.34 12.17 -13.21
CA GLU A 971 -32.20 12.38 -11.76
C GLU A 971 -31.18 11.41 -11.15
N ARG A 972 -31.23 10.13 -11.55
CA ARG A 972 -30.24 9.12 -11.14
C ARG A 972 -28.84 9.45 -11.63
N HIS A 973 -28.66 9.87 -12.88
CA HIS A 973 -27.36 10.26 -13.41
C HIS A 973 -26.82 11.51 -12.69
N ASN A 974 -27.64 12.54 -12.49
CA ASN A 974 -27.25 13.76 -11.79
C ASN A 974 -26.83 13.46 -10.33
N ARG A 975 -27.55 12.57 -9.66
CA ARG A 975 -27.19 12.08 -8.32
C ARG A 975 -25.87 11.32 -8.30
N ILE A 976 -25.66 10.39 -9.22
CA ILE A 976 -24.39 9.64 -9.33
C ILE A 976 -23.22 10.59 -9.65
N LEU A 977 -23.44 11.59 -10.51
CA LEU A 977 -22.45 12.62 -10.82
C LEU A 977 -22.12 13.46 -9.57
N GLN A 978 -23.14 13.89 -8.81
CA GLN A 978 -22.94 14.64 -7.57
C GLN A 978 -22.22 13.82 -6.49
N GLU A 979 -22.58 12.54 -6.33
CA GLU A 979 -21.88 11.60 -5.43
C GLU A 979 -20.44 11.29 -5.90
N SER A 980 -20.18 11.34 -7.21
CA SER A 980 -18.83 11.19 -7.76
C SER A 980 -17.98 12.43 -7.49
N VAL A 981 -18.54 13.62 -7.73
CA VAL A 981 -17.86 14.90 -7.48
C VAL A 981 -17.60 15.12 -5.98
N SER A 982 -18.51 14.71 -5.10
CA SER A 982 -18.28 14.80 -3.65
C SER A 982 -17.17 13.84 -3.20
N LYS A 983 -17.16 12.60 -3.69
CA LYS A 983 -16.07 11.63 -3.42
C LYS A 983 -14.74 12.10 -3.99
N GLU A 984 -14.72 12.70 -5.17
CA GLU A 984 -13.51 13.28 -5.77
C GLU A 984 -12.97 14.46 -4.94
N ALA A 985 -13.86 15.29 -4.38
CA ALA A 985 -13.49 16.36 -3.46
C ALA A 985 -12.95 15.81 -2.12
N GLU A 986 -13.62 14.83 -1.51
CA GLU A 986 -13.15 14.14 -0.28
C GLU A 986 -11.78 13.48 -0.49
N LEU A 987 -11.55 12.83 -1.64
CA LEU A 987 -10.27 12.21 -1.96
C LEU A 987 -9.17 13.25 -2.20
N ARG A 988 -9.48 14.39 -2.82
CA ARG A 988 -8.55 15.53 -2.93
C ARG A 988 -8.19 16.10 -1.56
N GLU A 989 -9.16 16.28 -0.67
CA GLU A 989 -8.94 16.80 0.68
C GLU A 989 -8.07 15.83 1.51
N ARG A 990 -8.33 14.53 1.47
CA ARG A 990 -7.49 13.50 2.11
C ARG A 990 -6.07 13.44 1.52
N LEU A 991 -5.93 13.64 0.21
CA LEU A 991 -4.61 13.68 -0.44
C LEU A 991 -3.83 14.92 0.00
N LEU A 992 -4.47 16.08 0.13
CA LEU A 992 -3.85 17.30 0.66
C LEU A 992 -3.49 17.15 2.15
N SER A 993 -4.34 16.54 2.97
CA SER A 993 -4.03 16.30 4.38
C SER A 993 -2.84 15.35 4.53
N LEU A 994 -2.82 14.22 3.82
CA LEU A 994 -1.70 13.27 3.83
C LEU A 994 -0.40 13.88 3.25
N GLN A 995 -0.50 14.77 2.25
CA GLN A 995 0.66 15.54 1.77
C GLN A 995 1.19 16.48 2.86
N SER A 996 0.31 17.20 3.57
CA SER A 996 0.72 18.09 4.66
C SER A 996 1.35 17.33 5.84
N GLU A 997 0.80 16.16 6.19
CA GLU A 997 1.34 15.26 7.21
C GLU A 997 2.68 14.66 6.77
N SER A 998 2.82 14.24 5.51
CA SER A 998 4.10 13.77 4.96
C SER A 998 5.18 14.86 4.98
N VAL A 999 4.81 16.12 4.73
CA VAL A 999 5.73 17.27 4.82
C VAL A 999 6.10 17.56 6.28
N ALA A 1000 5.14 17.50 7.20
CA ALA A 1000 5.38 17.65 8.64
C ALA A 1000 6.33 16.56 9.16
N LEU A 1001 6.03 15.28 8.91
CA LEU A 1001 6.88 14.14 9.31
C LEU A 1001 8.28 14.19 8.67
N LYS A 1002 8.41 14.66 7.42
CA LYS A 1002 9.72 14.90 6.79
C LYS A 1002 10.49 16.04 7.46
N SER A 1003 9.80 17.10 7.89
CA SER A 1003 10.39 18.20 8.65
C SER A 1003 10.86 17.74 10.03
N GLU A 1004 10.01 17.01 10.77
CA GLU A 1004 10.36 16.43 12.08
C GLU A 1004 11.52 15.44 11.98
N HIS A 1005 11.49 14.53 10.99
CA HIS A 1005 12.61 13.62 10.74
C HIS A 1005 13.90 14.37 10.39
N GLY A 1006 13.81 15.44 9.57
CA GLY A 1006 14.93 16.32 9.27
C GLY A 1006 15.47 17.05 10.50
N GLN A 1007 14.60 17.50 11.40
CA GLN A 1007 14.98 18.13 12.67
C GLN A 1007 15.66 17.11 13.62
N CYS A 1008 15.10 15.92 13.78
CA CYS A 1008 15.71 14.85 14.57
C CYS A 1008 17.08 14.43 14.01
N ALA A 1009 17.21 14.31 12.69
CA ALA A 1009 18.49 14.03 12.03
C ALA A 1009 19.51 15.16 12.25
N ALA A 1010 19.09 16.42 12.17
CA ALA A 1010 19.93 17.58 12.46
C ALA A 1010 20.37 17.63 13.94
N GLN A 1011 19.48 17.31 14.88
CA GLN A 1011 19.79 17.22 16.31
C GLN A 1011 20.78 16.10 16.62
N LEU A 1012 20.58 14.89 16.07
CA LEU A 1012 21.52 13.77 16.22
C LEU A 1012 22.89 14.07 15.57
N SER A 1013 22.90 14.77 14.44
CA SER A 1013 24.15 15.24 13.81
C SER A 1013 24.87 16.27 14.68
N ALA A 1014 24.16 17.26 15.22
CA ALA A 1014 24.72 18.27 16.11
C ALA A 1014 25.24 17.66 17.42
N GLN A 1015 24.54 16.69 17.99
CA GLN A 1015 25.00 15.92 19.16
C GLN A 1015 26.27 15.13 18.84
N SER A 1016 26.31 14.46 17.68
CA SER A 1016 27.49 13.72 17.20
C SER A 1016 28.69 14.64 16.97
N GLU A 1017 28.47 15.83 16.41
CA GLU A 1017 29.52 16.83 16.19
C GLU A 1017 30.02 17.44 17.50
N ALA A 1018 29.14 17.73 18.45
CA ALA A 1018 29.50 18.19 19.79
C ALA A 1018 30.31 17.14 20.58
N LEU A 1019 29.96 15.85 20.47
CA LEU A 1019 30.77 14.76 21.04
C LEU A 1019 32.14 14.68 20.37
N ARG A 1020 32.20 14.76 19.03
CA ARG A 1020 33.48 14.81 18.27
C ARG A 1020 34.32 16.04 18.61
N SER A 1021 33.72 17.20 18.89
CA SER A 1021 34.46 18.40 19.32
C SER A 1021 35.02 18.21 20.72
N SER A 1022 34.23 17.68 21.66
CA SER A 1022 34.68 17.33 23.02
C SER A 1022 35.86 16.35 23.02
N PHE A 1023 35.79 15.26 22.24
CA PHE A 1023 36.91 14.32 22.11
C PHE A 1023 38.15 14.95 21.44
N ARG A 1024 37.97 15.85 20.45
CA ARG A 1024 39.08 16.62 19.85
C ARG A 1024 39.72 17.58 20.85
N GLU A 1025 38.94 18.22 21.73
CA GLU A 1025 39.45 19.08 22.80
C GLU A 1025 40.18 18.28 23.89
N GLN A 1026 39.64 17.14 24.33
CA GLN A 1026 40.34 16.22 25.25
C GLN A 1026 41.67 15.73 24.67
N THR A 1027 41.68 15.39 23.37
CA THR A 1027 42.91 14.96 22.68
C THR A 1027 43.94 16.09 22.61
N ARG A 1028 43.51 17.34 22.34
CA ARG A 1028 44.39 18.52 22.39
C ARG A 1028 44.92 18.77 23.80
N HIS A 1029 44.08 18.70 24.83
CA HIS A 1029 44.52 18.87 26.22
C HIS A 1029 45.62 17.87 26.60
N LEU A 1030 45.43 16.59 26.26
CA LEU A 1030 46.44 15.55 26.49
C LEU A 1030 47.73 15.79 25.68
N GLN A 1031 47.62 16.33 24.45
CA GLN A 1031 48.78 16.72 23.65
C GLN A 1031 49.52 17.93 24.25
N ASP A 1032 48.81 18.94 24.76
CA ASP A 1032 49.37 20.13 25.40
C ASP A 1032 50.03 19.78 26.75
N GLU A 1033 49.41 18.91 27.55
CA GLU A 1033 50.02 18.32 28.76
C GLU A 1033 51.27 17.52 28.41
N HIS A 1034 51.23 16.70 27.35
CA HIS A 1034 52.41 15.97 26.90
C HIS A 1034 53.53 16.92 26.45
N CYS A 1035 53.22 17.95 25.66
CA CYS A 1035 54.19 18.97 25.26
C CYS A 1035 54.79 19.70 26.47
N SER A 1036 53.97 20.10 27.44
CA SER A 1036 54.41 20.71 28.70
C SER A 1036 55.33 19.77 29.50
N THR A 1037 54.98 18.49 29.65
CA THR A 1037 55.86 17.53 30.34
C THR A 1037 57.19 17.35 29.60
N VAL A 1038 57.18 17.24 28.26
CA VAL A 1038 58.39 17.18 27.44
C VAL A 1038 59.23 18.45 27.61
N GLU A 1039 58.64 19.64 27.59
CA GLU A 1039 59.35 20.90 27.84
C GLU A 1039 59.98 20.95 29.25
N THR A 1040 59.28 20.51 30.30
CA THR A 1040 59.86 20.46 31.64
C THR A 1040 61.02 19.47 31.74
N LEU A 1041 60.94 18.31 31.07
CA LEU A 1041 62.04 17.35 30.99
C LEU A 1041 63.22 17.91 30.18
N GLN A 1042 62.95 18.59 29.06
CA GLN A 1042 63.96 19.30 28.26
C GLN A 1042 64.70 20.34 29.12
N GLN A 1043 63.97 21.13 29.91
CA GLN A 1043 64.56 22.09 30.85
C GLN A 1043 65.39 21.41 31.95
N GLN A 1044 64.95 20.26 32.48
CA GLN A 1044 65.72 19.50 33.47
C GLN A 1044 67.02 18.95 32.86
N ILE A 1045 66.97 18.41 31.64
CA ILE A 1045 68.16 17.97 30.88
C ILE A 1045 69.11 19.15 30.69
N SER A 1046 68.64 20.30 30.20
CA SER A 1046 69.49 21.49 30.03
C SER A 1046 70.12 22.00 31.33
N ARG A 1047 69.41 21.87 32.47
CA ARG A 1047 69.98 22.20 33.80
C ARG A 1047 71.06 21.21 34.22
N LEU A 1048 70.88 19.91 33.97
CA LEU A 1048 71.89 18.88 34.25
C LEU A 1048 73.11 19.01 33.33
N GLU A 1049 72.92 19.31 32.05
CA GLU A 1049 74.00 19.63 31.11
C GLU A 1049 74.80 20.86 31.56
N ALA A 1050 74.12 21.92 32.03
CA ALA A 1050 74.79 23.10 32.58
C ALA A 1050 75.57 22.78 33.89
N GLN A 1051 75.06 21.90 34.75
CA GLN A 1051 75.77 21.44 35.95
C GLN A 1051 76.99 20.59 35.61
N LEU A 1052 76.88 19.67 34.65
CA LEU A 1052 78.01 18.90 34.13
C LEU A 1052 79.08 19.81 33.51
N PHE A 1053 78.66 20.84 32.76
CA PHE A 1053 79.55 21.84 32.17
C PHE A 1053 80.23 22.72 33.24
N GLN A 1054 79.61 22.96 34.39
CA GLN A 1054 80.24 23.62 35.54
C GLN A 1054 81.23 22.71 36.27
N LEU A 1055 80.88 21.44 36.51
CA LEU A 1055 81.78 20.45 37.11
C LEU A 1055 83.01 20.17 36.24
N GLN A 1056 82.88 20.28 34.92
CA GLN A 1056 83.99 20.21 33.97
C GLN A 1056 84.90 21.46 33.98
N LYS A 1057 84.53 22.53 34.71
CA LYS A 1057 85.18 23.85 34.69
C LYS A 1057 85.92 24.24 35.96
N GLU A 1058 85.86 23.46 37.05
CA GLU A 1058 86.65 23.72 38.25
C GLU A 1058 88.10 23.22 38.14
N PRO A 1059 89.12 24.09 38.38
CA PRO A 1059 90.52 23.69 38.37
C PRO A 1059 91.03 23.24 39.74
N SER A 1060 91.84 22.18 39.73
CA SER A 1060 92.54 21.60 40.88
C SER A 1060 93.47 22.57 41.64
N SER A 1061 93.50 22.49 42.99
CA SER A 1061 94.76 22.55 43.74
C SER A 1061 94.69 21.94 45.17
N THR A 1062 95.44 20.85 45.38
CA THR A 1062 96.25 20.47 46.58
C THR A 1062 95.82 20.88 48.01
N GLY A 1063 95.80 19.99 49.03
CA GLY A 1063 96.13 18.55 49.12
C GLY A 1063 96.51 18.10 50.56
N THR A 1064 96.91 16.82 50.73
CA THR A 1064 97.60 16.20 51.92
C THR A 1064 96.85 16.13 53.27
N VAL A 1065 96.81 15.07 54.12
CA VAL A 1065 97.40 13.70 54.28
C VAL A 1065 96.30 12.83 54.99
N HIS A 1066 96.03 11.52 54.82
CA HIS A 1066 96.76 10.28 55.16
C HIS A 1066 95.88 9.08 54.70
N VAL A 1067 96.35 8.08 53.93
CA VAL A 1067 96.73 6.70 54.40
C VAL A 1067 95.62 6.04 55.26
N GLN A 1068 95.02 4.89 54.92
CA GLN A 1068 95.70 3.59 54.70
C GLN A 1068 94.80 2.50 54.05
N HIS A 1069 95.41 1.56 53.30
CA HIS A 1069 94.90 0.19 52.97
C HIS A 1069 93.61 0.04 52.13
N SER A 1070 93.42 -1.00 51.29
CA SER A 1070 94.34 -1.98 50.69
C SER A 1070 93.64 -2.71 49.52
N ARG A 1071 94.39 -3.05 48.45
CA ARG A 1071 94.33 -4.28 47.61
C ARG A 1071 92.99 -5.08 47.63
N LYS A 1072 92.38 -5.49 46.50
CA LYS A 1072 92.97 -6.41 45.48
C LYS A 1072 91.91 -6.76 44.40
N SER A 1073 92.30 -6.81 43.11
CA SER A 1073 91.67 -7.60 42.01
C SER A 1073 90.17 -7.37 41.72
N HIS A 1074 89.50 -7.90 40.68
CA HIS A 1074 89.80 -8.70 39.46
C HIS A 1074 88.72 -8.21 38.44
N VAL A 1075 88.91 -7.94 37.14
CA VAL A 1075 89.46 -8.76 36.03
C VAL A 1075 88.65 -10.04 35.76
N ASP A 1076 88.51 -10.39 34.47
CA ASP A 1076 87.76 -11.51 33.87
C ASP A 1076 86.22 -11.30 33.73
N ARG A 1077 85.56 -11.56 32.58
CA ARG A 1077 86.08 -12.08 31.29
C ARG A 1077 85.20 -11.72 30.06
N ARG A 1078 85.87 -11.46 28.92
CA ARG A 1078 85.38 -11.65 27.53
C ARG A 1078 85.38 -13.17 27.19
N PRO A 1079 84.93 -13.67 26.01
CA PRO A 1079 84.34 -13.03 24.81
C PRO A 1079 82.87 -13.55 24.58
N ALA A 1080 82.20 -13.60 23.41
CA ALA A 1080 82.59 -13.39 22.00
C ALA A 1080 81.41 -12.99 21.09
N ASP A 1081 81.77 -12.63 19.84
CA ASP A 1081 81.09 -12.87 18.54
C ASP A 1081 79.55 -12.85 18.40
N VAL A 1082 79.11 -11.90 17.57
CA VAL A 1082 77.86 -11.83 16.77
C VAL A 1082 77.76 -13.11 15.90
N PRO A 1083 76.60 -13.81 15.70
CA PRO A 1083 75.43 -13.23 15.00
C PRO A 1083 74.02 -13.85 15.23
N GLN A 1084 73.03 -13.28 14.51
CA GLN A 1084 71.85 -13.91 13.85
C GLN A 1084 70.80 -14.75 14.60
N LEU A 1085 69.55 -14.33 14.37
CA LEU A 1085 68.35 -15.08 13.96
C LEU A 1085 67.74 -16.24 14.79
N ASP A 1086 66.41 -16.12 14.85
CA ASP A 1086 65.36 -17.13 14.79
C ASP A 1086 64.93 -17.99 15.99
N LEU A 1087 63.63 -17.87 16.25
CA LEU A 1087 62.59 -18.88 16.42
C LEU A 1087 62.77 -20.12 17.33
N GLN A 1088 61.62 -20.43 17.92
CA GLN A 1088 61.08 -21.78 18.21
C GLN A 1088 61.41 -22.39 19.57
N GLY A 1089 60.39 -22.93 20.25
CA GLY A 1089 60.62 -23.77 21.43
C GLY A 1089 59.49 -23.94 22.43
N MET A 1090 58.34 -24.45 21.99
CA MET A 1090 57.53 -25.44 22.74
C MET A 1090 57.05 -25.16 24.19
N ALA A 1091 55.73 -25.06 24.29
CA ALA A 1091 54.85 -25.98 25.03
C ALA A 1091 54.87 -26.01 26.57
N ARG A 1092 53.65 -25.91 27.14
CA ARG A 1092 52.99 -26.81 28.13
C ARG A 1092 51.77 -26.08 28.71
N GLU A 1093 50.57 -26.68 28.59
CA GLU A 1093 49.82 -27.36 29.67
C GLU A 1093 49.36 -26.36 30.76
N GLU A 1094 48.12 -26.32 31.22
CA GLU A 1094 46.93 -27.18 31.12
C GLU A 1094 45.71 -26.35 31.61
N GLY A 1095 44.46 -26.78 31.42
CA GLY A 1095 43.33 -26.16 32.14
C GLY A 1095 41.97 -26.26 31.47
N GLU A 1096 41.31 -27.42 31.59
CA GLU A 1096 39.94 -27.67 31.15
C GLU A 1096 38.90 -27.01 32.08
N GLY A 1097 37.67 -26.79 31.60
CA GLY A 1097 36.54 -26.40 32.47
C GLY A 1097 35.39 -25.72 31.73
N MET A 1098 34.38 -26.48 31.31
CA MET A 1098 33.12 -25.99 30.77
C MET A 1098 32.01 -26.24 31.78
N GLU A 1099 31.21 -25.24 32.15
CA GLU A 1099 29.81 -25.44 32.57
C GLU A 1099 29.01 -24.12 32.61
N THR A 1100 27.76 -24.20 32.16
CA THR A 1100 26.67 -23.20 32.19
C THR A 1100 26.05 -23.11 33.59
N THR A 1101 25.32 -22.08 34.05
CA THR A 1101 24.68 -20.89 33.46
C THR A 1101 24.38 -19.91 34.62
N GLU A 1102 24.33 -18.60 34.35
CA GLU A 1102 23.68 -17.54 35.15
C GLU A 1102 23.68 -17.67 36.69
N THR A 1103 24.69 -17.08 37.34
CA THR A 1103 24.64 -16.69 38.76
C THR A 1103 25.24 -15.29 38.95
N GLU A 1104 24.55 -14.44 39.73
CA GLU A 1104 25.07 -13.13 40.12
C GLU A 1104 26.33 -13.26 40.98
N SER A 1105 27.29 -12.36 40.80
CA SER A 1105 28.48 -12.24 41.65
C SER A 1105 28.63 -10.83 42.21
N LEU A 1106 27.97 -10.57 43.34
CA LEU A 1106 28.65 -9.89 44.46
C LEU A 1106 29.83 -10.81 44.87
N SER A 1107 31.02 -10.37 45.27
CA SER A 1107 31.29 -9.30 46.22
C SER A 1107 32.79 -8.98 46.27
N SER A 1108 33.17 -7.74 46.57
CA SER A 1108 33.57 -7.39 47.96
C SER A 1108 33.97 -5.91 48.08
N SER A 1109 33.58 -5.29 49.20
CA SER A 1109 34.04 -3.99 49.77
C SER A 1109 34.48 -2.89 48.77
N GLY A 1110 33.82 -1.74 48.65
CA GLY A 1110 32.91 -1.08 49.58
C GLY A 1110 33.65 -0.15 50.54
N THR A 1111 33.27 1.14 50.52
CA THR A 1111 33.63 2.24 51.44
C THR A 1111 35.07 2.80 51.38
N PRO A 1112 35.28 4.09 51.71
CA PRO A 1112 34.48 5.24 51.31
C PRO A 1112 35.35 6.40 50.76
N LEU A 1113 34.72 7.39 50.14
CA LEU A 1113 35.31 8.74 50.01
C LEU A 1113 35.07 9.53 51.31
N PRO A 1114 36.11 9.95 52.06
CA PRO A 1114 36.11 11.21 52.78
C PRO A 1114 36.52 12.31 51.79
N SER A 1115 35.66 13.23 51.38
CA SER A 1115 35.03 14.31 52.16
C SER A 1115 35.93 15.54 52.40
N LEU A 1116 35.29 16.70 52.27
CA LEU A 1116 35.86 18.03 52.05
C LEU A 1116 36.66 18.62 53.25
N GLU A 1117 36.76 17.90 54.37
CA GLU A 1117 37.36 18.41 55.60
C GLU A 1117 38.86 18.10 55.74
N GLN A 1118 39.40 17.07 55.08
CA GLN A 1118 40.85 16.78 55.12
C GLN A 1118 41.71 17.77 54.31
N LEU A 1119 41.09 18.62 53.48
CA LEU A 1119 41.79 19.61 52.65
C LEU A 1119 41.59 21.08 53.11
N LEU A 1120 40.87 21.32 54.22
CA LEU A 1120 40.67 22.67 54.76
C LEU A 1120 41.35 22.94 56.12
N THR A 1121 41.93 21.95 56.80
CA THR A 1121 42.55 22.15 58.14
C THR A 1121 43.82 21.35 58.42
N SER A 1122 44.92 21.67 57.73
CA SER A 1122 46.18 21.93 58.45
C SER A 1122 47.01 22.98 57.71
N ALA A 1123 46.97 24.20 58.23
CA ALA A 1123 47.54 25.38 57.58
C ALA A 1123 48.97 25.68 58.08
N ASP A 1124 49.68 26.42 57.21
CA ASP A 1124 50.78 27.33 57.53
C ASP A 1124 52.12 26.70 57.99
N LEU A 1125 53.20 27.02 57.27
CA LEU A 1125 54.24 27.94 57.79
C LEU A 1125 55.40 28.14 56.78
N LYS A 1126 55.30 29.27 56.06
CA LYS A 1126 56.41 30.20 55.69
C LYS A 1126 57.45 29.81 54.62
N HIS A 1127 57.87 30.88 53.94
CA HIS A 1127 59.02 31.10 53.04
C HIS A 1127 58.87 30.90 51.51
N GLU A 1128 58.59 32.05 50.87
CA GLU A 1128 59.08 32.56 49.57
C GLU A 1128 60.39 31.97 48.99
N PRO A 1129 60.68 32.22 47.69
CA PRO A 1129 59.77 32.42 46.54
C PRO A 1129 60.24 31.66 45.27
N VAL A 1130 59.40 31.61 44.23
CA VAL A 1130 59.74 31.87 42.80
C VAL A 1130 58.43 31.82 41.99
N VAL A 1131 58.35 32.64 40.94
CA VAL A 1131 57.12 33.06 40.23
C VAL A 1131 56.80 32.17 39.01
N TRP A 1132 55.65 32.45 38.37
CA TRP A 1132 55.10 31.98 37.09
C TRP A 1132 54.16 30.76 37.24
N HIS A 1133 52.90 30.77 36.78
CA HIS A 1133 52.22 31.63 35.79
C HIS A 1133 50.89 32.25 36.28
N THR A 1134 50.29 33.11 35.45
CA THR A 1134 49.13 33.99 35.72
C THR A 1134 47.80 33.25 35.94
N GLU A 1135 47.08 33.60 37.01
CA GLU A 1135 45.67 33.25 37.20
C GLU A 1135 44.77 33.93 36.13
N PRO A 1136 43.70 33.27 35.65
CA PRO A 1136 42.68 33.91 34.81
C PRO A 1136 41.97 35.00 35.61
N SER A 1137 41.61 36.11 34.96
CA SER A 1137 41.08 37.27 35.68
C SER A 1137 39.73 36.97 36.35
N LYS A 1138 39.50 37.58 37.52
CA LYS A 1138 38.19 37.51 38.21
C LYS A 1138 37.05 37.93 37.29
N GLU A 1139 37.31 38.88 36.39
CA GLU A 1139 36.34 39.40 35.41
C GLU A 1139 35.99 38.34 34.36
N GLU A 1140 36.96 37.61 33.79
CA GLU A 1140 36.71 36.46 32.89
C GLU A 1140 35.90 35.35 33.57
N LEU A 1141 36.20 35.03 34.83
CA LEU A 1141 35.45 34.04 35.60
C LEU A 1141 34.00 34.52 35.86
N THR A 1142 33.79 35.79 36.21
CA THR A 1142 32.43 36.34 36.32
C THR A 1142 31.71 36.42 34.97
N GLN A 1143 32.42 36.64 33.87
CA GLN A 1143 31.84 36.66 32.54
C GLN A 1143 31.38 35.26 32.13
N LYS A 1144 32.23 34.23 32.31
CA LYS A 1144 31.88 32.82 32.10
C LYS A 1144 30.73 32.35 32.98
N LEU A 1145 30.72 32.75 34.27
CA LEU A 1145 29.61 32.49 35.19
C LEU A 1145 28.32 33.16 34.70
N SER A 1146 28.40 34.42 34.21
CA SER A 1146 27.23 35.14 33.70
C SER A 1146 26.68 34.56 32.40
N THR A 1147 27.53 34.01 31.53
CA THR A 1147 27.07 33.31 30.31
C THR A 1147 26.46 31.96 30.65
N ALA A 1148 27.05 31.21 31.59
CA ALA A 1148 26.49 29.95 32.07
C ALA A 1148 25.14 30.15 32.79
N ALA A 1149 25.02 31.19 33.62
CA ALA A 1149 23.77 31.55 34.27
C ALA A 1149 22.67 31.91 33.25
N ARG A 1150 22.99 32.72 32.23
CA ARG A 1150 22.04 33.04 31.15
C ARG A 1150 21.65 31.83 30.30
N SER A 1151 22.56 30.89 30.04
CA SER A 1151 22.21 29.65 29.33
C SER A 1151 21.31 28.74 30.16
N VAL A 1152 21.53 28.66 31.48
CA VAL A 1152 20.63 27.91 32.39
C VAL A 1152 19.26 28.57 32.48
N GLU A 1153 19.20 29.90 32.58
CA GLU A 1153 17.94 30.66 32.58
C GLU A 1153 17.15 30.48 31.27
N HIS A 1154 17.84 30.48 30.12
CA HIS A 1154 17.21 30.20 28.82
C HIS A 1154 16.72 28.75 28.69
N LEU A 1155 17.51 27.76 29.14
CA LEU A 1155 17.10 26.35 29.17
C LEU A 1155 15.91 26.12 30.11
N ASN A 1156 15.85 26.81 31.25
CA ASN A 1156 14.69 26.75 32.15
C ASN A 1156 13.44 27.42 31.53
N SER A 1157 13.59 28.51 30.76
CA SER A 1157 12.46 29.10 30.01
C SER A 1157 11.94 28.12 28.96
N LEU A 1158 12.82 27.51 28.17
CA LEU A 1158 12.47 26.48 27.21
C LEU A 1158 11.82 25.27 27.88
N LEU A 1159 12.33 24.82 29.03
CA LEU A 1159 11.72 23.74 29.80
C LEU A 1159 10.29 24.11 30.21
N HIS A 1160 10.07 25.27 30.83
CA HIS A 1160 8.73 25.73 31.21
C HIS A 1160 7.79 25.92 30.01
N GLU A 1161 8.28 26.37 28.86
CA GLU A 1161 7.50 26.42 27.61
C GLU A 1161 7.13 25.02 27.10
N THR A 1162 8.02 24.02 27.21
CA THR A 1162 7.71 22.61 26.89
C THR A 1162 6.78 21.95 27.91
N GLU A 1163 6.90 22.28 29.20
CA GLU A 1163 5.98 21.82 30.25
C GLU A 1163 4.58 22.40 30.05
N ALA A 1164 4.48 23.70 29.74
CA ALA A 1164 3.21 24.36 29.47
C ALA A 1164 2.52 23.83 28.19
N THR A 1165 3.27 23.62 27.11
CA THR A 1165 2.71 23.02 25.88
C THR A 1165 2.28 21.57 26.10
N ASN A 1166 3.06 20.76 26.84
CA ASN A 1166 2.66 19.40 27.23
C ASN A 1166 1.40 19.38 28.11
N ALA A 1167 1.24 20.33 29.04
CA ALA A 1167 0.03 20.45 29.85
C ALA A 1167 -1.21 20.74 28.98
N VAL A 1168 -1.09 21.68 28.02
CA VAL A 1168 -2.17 21.99 27.07
C VAL A 1168 -2.50 20.80 26.17
N LEU A 1169 -1.49 20.07 25.67
CA LEU A 1169 -1.70 18.86 24.86
C LEU A 1169 -2.38 17.75 25.68
N MET A 1170 -2.01 17.58 26.95
CA MET A 1170 -2.69 16.64 27.85
C MET A 1170 -4.16 17.03 28.09
N GLU A 1171 -4.46 18.30 28.36
CA GLU A 1171 -5.85 18.77 28.46
C GLU A 1171 -6.62 18.53 27.16
N GLN A 1172 -6.05 18.87 26.00
CA GLN A 1172 -6.65 18.62 24.69
C GLN A 1172 -6.92 17.12 24.44
N ILE A 1173 -5.99 16.24 24.81
CA ILE A 1173 -6.18 14.78 24.74
C ILE A 1173 -7.33 14.33 25.65
N THR A 1174 -7.46 14.88 26.87
CA THR A 1174 -8.57 14.53 27.76
C THR A 1174 -9.92 15.03 27.22
N LEU A 1175 -9.97 16.24 26.66
CA LEU A 1175 -11.16 16.81 26.02
C LEU A 1175 -11.58 15.97 24.80
N LEU A 1176 -10.67 15.68 23.88
CA LEU A 1176 -10.93 14.84 22.70
C LEU A 1176 -11.39 13.43 23.10
N LYS A 1177 -10.73 12.78 24.06
CA LYS A 1177 -11.18 11.47 24.59
C LYS A 1177 -12.57 11.56 25.25
N SER A 1178 -12.89 12.66 25.92
CA SER A 1178 -14.23 12.86 26.50
C SER A 1178 -15.30 13.09 25.42
N GLU A 1179 -14.94 13.75 24.32
CA GLU A 1179 -15.82 14.08 23.21
C GLU A 1179 -16.09 12.87 22.31
N VAL A 1180 -15.07 12.06 21.99
CA VAL A 1180 -15.24 10.75 21.33
C VAL A 1180 -16.20 9.88 22.15
N ARG A 1181 -15.95 9.74 23.46
CA ARG A 1181 -16.85 9.03 24.38
C ARG A 1181 -18.24 9.67 24.50
N ARG A 1182 -18.42 10.95 24.16
CA ARG A 1182 -19.74 11.63 24.13
C ARG A 1182 -20.47 11.28 22.83
N LEU A 1183 -19.77 11.27 21.70
CA LEU A 1183 -20.28 10.94 20.37
C LEU A 1183 -20.67 9.46 20.27
N GLU A 1184 -19.83 8.54 20.75
CA GLU A 1184 -20.14 7.09 20.84
C GLU A 1184 -21.46 6.85 21.60
N ARG A 1185 -21.59 7.42 22.80
CA ARG A 1185 -22.81 7.35 23.61
C ARG A 1185 -24.00 8.10 23.00
N ASN A 1186 -23.78 8.99 22.03
CA ASN A 1186 -24.87 9.62 21.26
C ASN A 1186 -25.34 8.69 20.13
N GLN A 1187 -24.41 8.11 19.38
CA GLN A 1187 -24.70 7.14 18.32
C GLN A 1187 -25.40 5.88 18.86
N GLU A 1188 -25.05 5.45 20.07
CA GLU A 1188 -25.76 4.37 20.76
C GLU A 1188 -27.16 4.77 21.24
N ARG A 1189 -27.35 6.02 21.69
CA ARG A 1189 -28.68 6.56 21.99
C ARG A 1189 -29.56 6.61 20.74
N GLU A 1190 -29.03 7.02 19.59
CA GLU A 1190 -29.72 7.03 18.29
C GLU A 1190 -30.22 5.62 17.92
N LYS A 1191 -29.40 4.57 18.10
CA LYS A 1191 -29.82 3.16 17.94
C LYS A 1191 -30.98 2.78 18.87
N SER A 1192 -31.14 3.45 20.01
CA SER A 1192 -32.21 3.21 20.99
C SER A 1192 -33.45 4.11 20.84
N VAL A 1193 -33.47 5.08 19.91
CA VAL A 1193 -34.56 6.07 19.72
C VAL A 1193 -35.93 5.42 19.48
N ALA A 1194 -35.98 4.26 18.83
CA ALA A 1194 -37.21 3.49 18.64
C ALA A 1194 -37.90 3.10 19.97
N ASN A 1195 -37.17 3.10 21.10
CA ASN A 1195 -37.67 2.73 22.42
C ASN A 1195 -37.99 3.92 23.33
N LEU A 1196 -38.05 5.16 22.81
CA LEU A 1196 -38.31 6.36 23.62
C LEU A 1196 -39.60 6.29 24.45
N GLU A 1197 -40.67 5.65 23.96
CA GLU A 1197 -41.90 5.47 24.75
C GLU A 1197 -41.73 4.48 25.91
N TYR A 1198 -40.96 3.41 25.71
CA TYR A 1198 -40.58 2.51 26.81
C TYR A 1198 -39.71 3.22 27.84
N LEU A 1199 -38.71 3.99 27.39
CA LEU A 1199 -37.85 4.79 28.25
C LEU A 1199 -38.65 5.84 29.06
N LYS A 1200 -39.60 6.54 28.42
CA LYS A 1200 -40.56 7.45 29.09
C LYS A 1200 -41.31 6.74 30.22
N ASN A 1201 -41.80 5.52 30.00
CA ASN A 1201 -42.51 4.74 31.02
C ASN A 1201 -41.57 4.31 32.16
N VAL A 1202 -40.35 3.86 31.84
CA VAL A 1202 -39.32 3.50 32.83
C VAL A 1202 -38.87 4.71 33.67
N LEU A 1203 -38.69 5.88 33.04
CA LEU A 1203 -38.32 7.13 33.73
C LEU A 1203 -39.45 7.64 34.62
N LEU A 1204 -40.70 7.61 34.16
CA LEU A 1204 -41.87 7.92 35.00
C LEU A 1204 -41.91 6.99 36.22
N GLN A 1205 -41.72 5.70 36.02
CA GLN A 1205 -41.68 4.71 37.10
C GLN A 1205 -40.51 4.97 38.07
N PHE A 1206 -39.32 5.31 37.58
CA PHE A 1206 -38.16 5.68 38.39
C PHE A 1206 -38.36 6.98 39.19
N ILE A 1207 -39.11 7.95 38.68
CA ILE A 1207 -39.42 9.21 39.37
C ILE A 1207 -40.45 8.98 40.49
N PHE A 1208 -41.48 8.16 40.26
CA PHE A 1208 -42.54 7.90 41.25
C PHE A 1208 -42.18 6.83 42.30
N LEU A 1209 -41.17 5.98 42.05
CA LEU A 1209 -40.67 5.03 43.04
C LEU A 1209 -39.88 5.72 44.16
N ARG A 1210 -40.12 5.27 45.40
CA ARG A 1210 -39.33 5.69 46.58
C ARG A 1210 -37.91 5.13 46.49
N SER A 1211 -36.95 5.84 47.09
CA SER A 1211 -35.55 5.40 47.19
C SER A 1211 -35.46 4.01 47.83
N GLY A 1212 -34.76 3.07 47.19
CA GLY A 1212 -34.78 1.65 47.54
C GLY A 1212 -34.37 0.72 46.40
N SER A 1213 -34.40 -0.59 46.65
CA SER A 1213 -33.93 -1.62 45.70
C SER A 1213 -34.69 -1.62 44.37
N GLU A 1214 -36.00 -1.36 44.37
CA GLU A 1214 -36.82 -1.28 43.15
C GLU A 1214 -36.37 -0.13 42.23
N ARG A 1215 -35.95 1.00 42.81
CA ARG A 1215 -35.43 2.14 42.05
C ARG A 1215 -34.03 1.88 41.51
N GLN A 1216 -33.21 1.10 42.24
CA GLN A 1216 -31.91 0.63 41.75
C GLN A 1216 -32.04 -0.39 40.62
N ALA A 1217 -33.05 -1.27 40.66
CA ALA A 1217 -33.30 -2.27 39.61
C ALA A 1217 -33.63 -1.65 38.24
N LEU A 1218 -34.09 -0.40 38.19
CA LEU A 1218 -34.31 0.35 36.95
C LEU A 1218 -33.05 1.05 36.43
N LEU A 1219 -32.00 1.25 37.24
CA LEU A 1219 -30.77 1.93 36.82
C LEU A 1219 -30.05 1.25 35.64
N PRO A 1220 -29.93 -0.09 35.56
CA PRO A 1220 -29.33 -0.75 34.39
C PRO A 1220 -30.10 -0.42 33.11
N VAL A 1221 -31.44 -0.44 33.16
CA VAL A 1221 -32.33 -0.17 32.01
C VAL A 1221 -32.25 1.30 31.57
N ILE A 1222 -32.19 2.22 32.52
CA ILE A 1222 -32.02 3.66 32.23
C ILE A 1222 -30.61 3.91 31.68
N HIS A 1223 -29.58 3.26 32.22
CA HIS A 1223 -28.20 3.39 31.77
C HIS A 1223 -27.99 2.85 30.36
N THR A 1224 -28.55 1.69 30.00
CA THR A 1224 -28.44 1.15 28.62
C THR A 1224 -29.25 1.93 27.60
N MET A 1225 -30.39 2.53 27.98
CA MET A 1225 -31.22 3.34 27.07
C MET A 1225 -30.75 4.80 26.94
N LEU A 1226 -30.08 5.37 27.94
CA LEU A 1226 -29.56 6.76 27.90
C LEU A 1226 -28.04 6.86 27.73
N GLN A 1227 -27.31 5.74 27.78
CA GLN A 1227 -25.84 5.69 27.76
C GLN A 1227 -25.20 6.75 28.67
N LEU A 1228 -25.62 6.71 29.93
CA LEU A 1228 -25.15 7.59 30.98
C LEU A 1228 -23.63 7.44 31.18
N SER A 1229 -22.92 8.55 31.34
CA SER A 1229 -21.51 8.54 31.74
C SER A 1229 -21.33 7.89 33.12
N PRO A 1230 -20.10 7.48 33.49
CA PRO A 1230 -19.81 6.96 34.83
C PRO A 1230 -20.24 7.92 35.94
N GLU A 1231 -20.07 9.23 35.74
CA GLU A 1231 -20.53 10.26 36.67
C GLU A 1231 -22.05 10.34 36.77
N GLU A 1232 -22.76 10.40 35.65
CA GLU A 1232 -24.23 10.47 35.63
C GLU A 1232 -24.85 9.22 36.25
N LYS A 1233 -24.26 8.04 35.96
CA LYS A 1233 -24.62 6.76 36.56
C LYS A 1233 -24.36 6.75 38.07
N SER A 1234 -23.24 7.31 38.53
CA SER A 1234 -22.93 7.46 39.96
C SER A 1234 -23.90 8.41 40.66
N LYS A 1235 -24.18 9.59 40.07
CA LYS A 1235 -25.18 10.56 40.55
C LYS A 1235 -26.58 9.93 40.65
N LEU A 1236 -27.02 9.20 39.62
CA LEU A 1236 -28.30 8.47 39.62
C LEU A 1236 -28.33 7.29 40.60
N ALA A 1237 -27.20 6.61 40.83
CA ALA A 1237 -27.08 5.57 41.85
C ALA A 1237 -27.19 6.13 43.27
N ALA A 1238 -26.55 7.26 43.57
CA ALA A 1238 -26.69 7.97 44.85
C ALA A 1238 -28.16 8.39 45.09
N ILE A 1239 -28.82 8.96 44.08
CA ILE A 1239 -30.25 9.33 44.12
C ILE A 1239 -31.13 8.09 44.37
N ALA A 1240 -30.87 6.96 43.71
CA ALA A 1240 -31.63 5.71 43.91
C ALA A 1240 -31.40 5.07 45.29
N GLN A 1241 -30.20 5.23 45.85
CA GLN A 1241 -29.86 4.83 47.23
C GLN A 1241 -30.44 5.78 48.29
N GLY A 1242 -30.88 6.98 47.91
CA GLY A 1242 -31.35 8.00 48.85
C GLY A 1242 -30.22 8.71 49.60
N VAL A 1243 -28.98 8.60 49.11
CA VAL A 1243 -27.85 9.36 49.63
C VAL A 1243 -27.98 10.78 49.10
N LEU A 1244 -28.36 11.71 49.97
CA LEU A 1244 -28.35 13.14 49.67
C LEU A 1244 -26.92 13.59 49.40
N LEU A 1245 -26.63 13.91 48.14
CA LEU A 1245 -25.45 14.68 47.77
C LEU A 1245 -25.67 16.12 48.28
N LEU A 1246 -24.80 16.52 49.20
CA LEU A 1246 -24.61 17.88 49.69
C LEU A 1246 -23.26 18.35 49.17
#